data_AF-A0A1G8RCW2-F1
#
_entry.id   AF-A0A1G8RCW2-F1
#
_cell.length_a   1.000
_cell.length_b   1.000
_cell.length_c   1.000
_cell.angle_alpha   90.00
_cell.angle_beta   90.00
_cell.angle_gamma   90.00
#
_symmetry.space_group_name_H-M   'P 1'
#
loop_
_entity.id
_entity.type
_entity.pdbx_description
1 polymer ?
#
loop_
_entity_poly.entity_id
_entity_poly.type
_entity_poly.pdbx_seq_one_letter_code
_entity_poly.pdbx_strand_id
1 'polypeptide(L)'
;MSKLGNYINGHWTEGTGEGTPLFDSVTGDIIANVSTEGLNFEEILHYGRTKGGEKLRKMTFQERGNMIKKLALYLTKRKEQFYELSYRSGATRVDSWIDIEGGFGNLFANASLRKLFPNQPYDVEGDPIDLSRGGRFMAHHILVPKPGVAVHINAFNFPIWGMLEKCAVNWMAGMPAIVKPATSTSYLTEAVVKEIITSGILPEGALQLICGSANKILDFVESQDVVTFTGSASTGRMLKSHSRIISESVPFNMEADSLNCSVLGEDAVPGTPEFDLFVNAVRSEMTVKCGQKCTAIRRIIVPENLIEDVQIALGKALGKVTIGDPRLKEVRMGSLVSSDQVEEVKMRTREIAKTAAIVYGDYDKITTVGADATKGAFISPMLLREDQPFKNTIVHETEAFGPVATIMPYKNLDEAVELAKLGKGSLVSSIVTNSDKIAKDYVVNAASHHGRILVLNRENAKQSTGHGSPLPQLVHGGPGRAGGGEEMGGIRGIRHYMQRCAIQGSPTTLTEITGIYQANSKYKEAPEHPFKYHWGDIEPGMSLKTHKRTVTDTDIINFANLTWDHFYAHTDITSLKGSIFEKRTAHGYFILAAAAGLFVYPNKGPVAANYGLEECRFLKPIYHNDTIYVRLTCKQKVERDSRGEELPSGIVKWFVEVFDNNDELAAVATILTMVQKKSPFVQISNSNIDDYLTKLTVNHKANWGTMTPQHMLEHFEKTLRYSSGEFQDFEIATPEENFEKWRETIFNHRAMPINHKHPLMKQDGLEDLAHPDLESAKQKLKEAFHQYEQFFKENPEVRTKNVVFGMMDKFEWDLLHTKHLNHHFNQFGIL
;
A
#
# COMPACT_ATOMS: atom_id res chain seq x y z
N MET A 1 -0.51 14.97 -38.75
CA MET A 1 -1.16 14.81 -37.43
C MET A 1 -0.27 13.94 -36.57
N SER A 2 -0.14 14.20 -35.27
CA SER A 2 0.68 13.37 -34.38
C SER A 2 0.00 12.02 -34.10
N LYS A 3 0.76 10.93 -34.18
CA LYS A 3 0.32 9.61 -33.69
C LYS A 3 0.71 9.43 -32.23
N LEU A 4 -0.09 8.71 -31.47
CA LEU A 4 0.34 8.27 -30.14
C LEU A 4 1.41 7.19 -30.27
N GLY A 5 2.40 7.25 -29.38
CA GLY A 5 3.44 6.23 -29.30
C GLY A 5 2.97 4.99 -28.55
N ASN A 6 3.54 3.84 -28.91
CA ASN A 6 3.52 2.61 -28.12
C ASN A 6 4.85 2.49 -27.39
N TYR A 7 4.86 2.05 -26.12
CA TYR A 7 6.11 1.78 -25.40
C TYR A 7 6.30 0.27 -25.31
N ILE A 8 7.16 -0.27 -26.16
CA ILE A 8 7.32 -1.71 -26.37
C ILE A 8 8.80 -2.04 -26.54
N ASN A 9 9.23 -3.22 -26.06
CA ASN A 9 10.62 -3.68 -26.18
C ASN A 9 11.64 -2.62 -25.70
N GLY A 10 11.28 -1.82 -24.70
CA GLY A 10 12.12 -0.76 -24.11
C GLY A 10 12.11 0.58 -24.84
N HIS A 11 11.38 0.71 -25.95
CA HIS A 11 11.44 1.89 -26.83
C HIS A 11 10.06 2.43 -27.18
N TRP A 12 9.99 3.71 -27.53
CA TRP A 12 8.79 4.31 -28.12
C TRP A 12 8.72 3.98 -29.61
N THR A 13 7.60 3.45 -30.08
CA THR A 13 7.39 3.02 -31.47
C THR A 13 5.99 3.42 -31.94
N GLU A 14 5.89 4.03 -33.12
CA GLU A 14 4.62 4.31 -33.77
C GLU A 14 4.18 3.12 -34.64
N GLY A 15 2.88 2.83 -34.69
CA GLY A 15 2.35 1.88 -35.68
C GLY A 15 2.35 2.46 -37.10
N THR A 16 2.42 1.56 -38.09
CA THR A 16 2.35 1.93 -39.52
C THR A 16 0.93 2.37 -39.92
N GLY A 17 0.73 2.82 -41.16
CA GLY A 17 -0.58 3.25 -41.68
C GLY A 17 -1.07 4.62 -41.17
N GLU A 18 -2.29 5.02 -41.52
CA GLU A 18 -2.86 6.32 -41.10
C GLU A 18 -3.38 6.32 -39.66
N GLY A 19 -3.79 5.14 -39.16
CA GLY A 19 -4.34 4.94 -37.83
C GLY A 19 -5.80 5.36 -37.67
N THR A 20 -6.34 5.16 -36.47
CA THR A 20 -7.71 5.56 -36.09
C THR A 20 -7.67 6.90 -35.34
N PRO A 21 -8.51 7.89 -35.70
CA PRO A 21 -8.54 9.18 -35.01
C PRO A 21 -9.14 9.06 -33.59
N LEU A 22 -8.58 9.83 -32.68
CA LEU A 22 -9.09 10.08 -31.33
C LEU A 22 -9.70 11.48 -31.29
N PHE A 23 -10.85 11.63 -30.65
CA PHE A 23 -11.60 12.89 -30.65
C PHE A 23 -11.65 13.51 -29.26
N ASP A 24 -11.62 14.84 -29.20
CA ASP A 24 -12.00 15.61 -28.03
C ASP A 24 -13.51 15.51 -27.86
N SER A 25 -13.94 14.94 -26.74
CA SER A 25 -15.35 14.68 -26.46
C SER A 25 -16.17 15.95 -26.21
N VAL A 26 -15.53 17.12 -26.03
CA VAL A 26 -16.18 18.40 -25.79
C VAL A 26 -16.35 19.17 -27.10
N THR A 27 -15.33 19.14 -27.98
CA THR A 27 -15.32 19.96 -29.21
C THR A 27 -15.53 19.16 -30.50
N GLY A 28 -15.30 17.84 -30.49
CA GLY A 28 -15.30 16.98 -31.66
C GLY A 28 -14.02 17.02 -32.48
N ASP A 29 -13.00 17.78 -32.07
CA ASP A 29 -11.73 17.91 -32.79
C ASP A 29 -10.85 16.66 -32.65
N ILE A 30 -10.00 16.39 -33.65
CA ILE A 30 -9.03 15.29 -33.57
C ILE A 30 -7.88 15.65 -32.63
N ILE A 31 -7.62 14.80 -31.63
CA ILE A 31 -6.51 14.91 -30.70
C ILE A 31 -5.23 14.31 -31.30
N ALA A 32 -5.32 13.06 -31.76
CA ALA A 32 -4.22 12.25 -32.27
C ALA A 32 -4.77 11.05 -33.05
N ASN A 33 -3.90 10.34 -33.76
CA ASN A 33 -4.23 9.02 -34.32
C ASN A 33 -3.55 7.89 -33.54
N VAL A 34 -4.13 6.70 -33.53
CA VAL A 34 -3.51 5.49 -32.98
C VAL A 34 -3.31 4.42 -34.04
N SER A 35 -2.20 3.70 -33.96
CA SER A 35 -1.96 2.52 -34.77
C SER A 35 -1.06 1.53 -34.05
N THR A 36 -1.37 0.26 -34.25
CA THR A 36 -0.61 -0.91 -33.79
C THR A 36 -0.21 -1.81 -34.96
N GLU A 37 -0.43 -1.35 -36.19
CA GLU A 37 0.01 -2.07 -37.37
C GLU A 37 1.54 -2.17 -37.39
N GLY A 38 2.06 -3.35 -37.74
CA GLY A 38 3.49 -3.64 -37.74
C GLY A 38 4.07 -4.04 -36.37
N LEU A 39 3.30 -4.00 -35.28
CA LEU A 39 3.78 -4.44 -33.96
C LEU A 39 3.80 -5.97 -33.84
N ASN A 40 4.85 -6.50 -33.21
CA ASN A 40 5.00 -7.93 -32.93
C ASN A 40 4.58 -8.26 -31.49
N PHE A 41 3.35 -8.72 -31.29
CA PHE A 41 2.83 -9.01 -29.95
C PHE A 41 3.55 -10.15 -29.22
N GLU A 42 4.06 -11.15 -29.94
CA GLU A 42 4.84 -12.25 -29.36
C GLU A 42 6.13 -11.73 -28.71
N GLU A 43 6.85 -10.88 -29.45
CA GLU A 43 8.09 -10.26 -28.94
C GLU A 43 7.82 -9.33 -27.75
N ILE A 44 6.73 -8.54 -27.81
CA ILE A 44 6.30 -7.68 -26.71
C ILE A 44 6.07 -8.49 -25.43
N LEU A 45 5.32 -9.59 -25.53
CA LEU A 45 5.06 -10.47 -24.40
C LEU A 45 6.36 -11.11 -23.87
N HIS A 46 7.19 -11.65 -24.77
CA HIS A 46 8.47 -12.26 -24.42
C HIS A 46 9.41 -11.29 -23.70
N TYR A 47 9.49 -10.05 -24.18
CA TYR A 47 10.32 -9.01 -23.59
C TYR A 47 9.89 -8.67 -22.15
N GLY A 48 8.57 -8.57 -21.91
CA GLY A 48 8.04 -8.41 -20.56
C GLY A 48 8.46 -9.56 -19.64
N ARG A 49 8.26 -10.80 -20.07
CA ARG A 49 8.59 -12.02 -19.29
C ARG A 49 10.07 -12.10 -18.91
N THR A 50 10.96 -11.78 -19.85
CA THR A 50 12.41 -12.00 -19.74
C THR A 50 13.20 -10.80 -19.23
N LYS A 51 12.80 -9.55 -19.55
CA LYS A 51 13.53 -8.34 -19.10
C LYS A 51 12.92 -7.74 -17.84
N GLY A 52 11.63 -7.43 -17.89
CA GLY A 52 10.93 -6.83 -16.77
C GLY A 52 10.75 -7.79 -15.60
N GLY A 53 10.21 -8.97 -15.91
CA GLY A 53 9.88 -9.97 -14.90
C GLY A 53 11.09 -10.49 -14.12
N GLU A 54 12.23 -10.72 -14.78
CA GLU A 54 13.43 -11.24 -14.09
C GLU A 54 13.90 -10.30 -12.97
N LYS A 55 13.94 -8.99 -13.24
CA LYS A 55 14.37 -7.99 -12.24
C LYS A 55 13.35 -7.87 -11.11
N LEU A 56 12.06 -7.78 -11.43
CA LEU A 56 11.00 -7.64 -10.43
C LEU A 56 10.91 -8.85 -9.47
N ARG A 57 11.07 -10.07 -9.99
CA ARG A 57 11.01 -11.29 -9.17
C ARG A 57 12.19 -11.44 -8.22
N LYS A 58 13.35 -10.85 -8.54
CA LYS A 58 14.54 -10.81 -7.68
C LYS A 58 14.41 -9.82 -6.53
N MET A 59 13.64 -8.75 -6.71
CA MET A 59 13.39 -7.76 -5.67
C MET A 59 12.54 -8.34 -4.53
N THR A 60 12.75 -7.87 -3.31
CA THR A 60 11.84 -8.19 -2.19
C THR A 60 10.55 -7.38 -2.26
N PHE A 61 9.51 -7.79 -1.53
CA PHE A 61 8.31 -6.95 -1.37
C PHE A 61 8.65 -5.55 -0.83
N GLN A 62 9.65 -5.41 0.05
CA GLN A 62 10.06 -4.12 0.59
C GLN A 62 10.62 -3.21 -0.51
N GLU A 63 11.47 -3.75 -1.37
CA GLU A 63 12.06 -3.03 -2.51
C GLU A 63 10.99 -2.63 -3.53
N ARG A 64 10.09 -3.56 -3.89
CA ARG A 64 8.96 -3.28 -4.82
C ARG A 64 8.02 -2.21 -4.27
N GLY A 65 7.66 -2.29 -2.99
CA GLY A 65 6.80 -1.28 -2.36
C GLY A 65 7.48 0.10 -2.28
N ASN A 66 8.78 0.16 -1.98
CA ASN A 66 9.53 1.42 -1.98
C ASN A 66 9.69 2.02 -3.39
N MET A 67 9.89 1.18 -4.41
CA MET A 67 9.90 1.58 -5.82
C MET A 67 8.56 2.21 -6.22
N ILE A 68 7.43 1.54 -5.90
CA ILE A 68 6.08 2.06 -6.18
C ILE A 68 5.83 3.37 -5.43
N LYS A 69 6.24 3.48 -4.16
CA LYS A 69 6.14 4.74 -3.39
C LYS A 69 6.91 5.88 -4.05
N LYS A 70 8.13 5.61 -4.52
CA LYS A 70 8.97 6.60 -5.22
C LYS A 70 8.28 7.08 -6.50
N LEU A 71 7.64 6.16 -7.24
CA LEU A 71 6.89 6.48 -8.44
C LEU A 71 5.65 7.35 -8.12
N ALA A 72 4.89 7.00 -7.08
CA ALA A 72 3.75 7.78 -6.64
C ALA A 72 4.14 9.23 -6.35
N LEU A 73 5.20 9.45 -5.56
CA LEU A 73 5.74 10.78 -5.26
C LEU A 73 6.19 11.54 -6.51
N TYR A 74 6.76 10.84 -7.50
CA TYR A 74 7.20 11.45 -8.75
C TYR A 74 6.02 11.98 -9.58
N LEU A 75 4.96 11.17 -9.71
CA LEU A 75 3.77 11.50 -10.50
C LEU A 75 2.92 12.57 -9.82
N THR A 76 2.73 12.51 -8.50
CA THR A 76 1.94 13.52 -7.76
C THR A 76 2.50 14.92 -7.94
N LYS A 77 3.83 15.09 -8.02
CA LYS A 77 4.47 16.39 -8.26
C LYS A 77 4.21 16.97 -9.65
N ARG A 78 3.74 16.14 -10.59
CA ARG A 78 3.50 16.49 -12.00
C ARG A 78 2.03 16.41 -12.40
N LYS A 79 1.12 16.27 -11.43
CA LYS A 79 -0.29 15.95 -11.69
C LYS A 79 -1.03 16.97 -12.55
N GLU A 80 -0.69 18.26 -12.45
CA GLU A 80 -1.46 19.34 -13.12
C GLU A 80 -1.48 19.19 -14.65
N GLN A 81 -0.41 18.69 -15.28
CA GLN A 81 -0.38 18.51 -16.73
C GLN A 81 -1.42 17.48 -17.24
N PHE A 82 -1.81 16.52 -16.39
CA PHE A 82 -2.77 15.49 -16.77
C PHE A 82 -4.21 16.00 -16.73
N TYR A 83 -4.51 17.03 -15.94
CA TYR A 83 -5.85 17.63 -15.88
C TYR A 83 -6.24 18.28 -17.22
N GLU A 84 -5.31 18.99 -17.86
CA GLU A 84 -5.56 19.63 -19.16
C GLU A 84 -5.89 18.63 -20.27
N LEU A 85 -5.25 17.47 -20.25
CA LEU A 85 -5.58 16.36 -21.15
C LEU A 85 -6.91 15.70 -20.75
N SER A 86 -7.14 15.50 -19.45
CA SER A 86 -8.36 14.87 -18.93
C SER A 86 -9.64 15.63 -19.30
N TYR A 87 -9.60 16.97 -19.38
CA TYR A 87 -10.75 17.77 -19.82
C TYR A 87 -11.24 17.40 -21.23
N ARG A 88 -10.36 16.90 -22.10
CA ARG A 88 -10.74 16.42 -23.45
C ARG A 88 -11.58 15.14 -23.42
N SER A 89 -11.59 14.42 -22.30
CA SER A 89 -12.46 13.25 -22.07
C SER A 89 -13.86 13.62 -21.55
N GLY A 90 -14.13 14.93 -21.38
CA GLY A 90 -15.41 15.41 -20.86
C GLY A 90 -15.48 15.44 -19.35
N ALA A 91 -14.43 15.01 -18.66
CA ALA A 91 -14.38 15.00 -17.20
C ALA A 91 -14.17 16.41 -16.65
N THR A 92 -14.99 16.84 -15.67
CA THR A 92 -14.72 18.06 -14.90
C THR A 92 -13.44 17.92 -14.07
N ARG A 93 -12.98 18.99 -13.39
CA ARG A 93 -11.82 18.89 -12.49
C ARG A 93 -12.03 17.86 -11.37
N VAL A 94 -13.23 17.80 -10.77
CA VAL A 94 -13.55 16.82 -9.71
C VAL A 94 -13.56 15.40 -10.28
N ASP A 95 -14.13 15.21 -11.46
CA ASP A 95 -14.14 13.92 -12.14
C ASP A 95 -12.72 13.44 -12.52
N SER A 96 -11.88 14.37 -12.96
CA SER A 96 -10.48 14.13 -13.31
C SER A 96 -9.64 13.84 -12.07
N TRP A 97 -9.94 14.49 -10.94
CA TRP A 97 -9.30 14.23 -9.66
C TRP A 97 -9.47 12.76 -9.23
N ILE A 98 -10.66 12.18 -9.45
CA ILE A 98 -10.93 10.77 -9.14
C ILE A 98 -10.04 9.83 -9.98
N ASP A 99 -9.86 10.11 -11.28
CA ASP A 99 -9.02 9.29 -12.16
C ASP A 99 -7.52 9.48 -11.88
N ILE A 100 -7.06 10.74 -11.83
CA ILE A 100 -5.64 11.09 -11.67
C ILE A 100 -5.16 10.78 -10.26
N GLU A 101 -5.76 11.41 -9.25
CA GLU A 101 -5.30 11.30 -7.87
C GLU A 101 -5.75 9.98 -7.23
N GLY A 102 -6.88 9.42 -7.64
CA GLY A 102 -7.25 8.05 -7.27
C GLY A 102 -6.24 7.03 -7.83
N GLY A 103 -5.78 7.20 -9.06
CA GLY A 103 -4.73 6.35 -9.64
C GLY A 103 -3.40 6.47 -8.91
N PHE A 104 -2.95 7.68 -8.59
CA PHE A 104 -1.71 7.89 -7.82
C PHE A 104 -1.85 7.43 -6.36
N GLY A 105 -3.04 7.59 -5.77
CA GLY A 105 -3.39 7.09 -4.46
C GLY A 105 -3.30 5.56 -4.36
N ASN A 106 -3.69 4.84 -5.43
CA ASN A 106 -3.53 3.39 -5.53
C ASN A 106 -2.06 2.95 -5.41
N LEU A 107 -1.12 3.70 -6.00
CA LEU A 107 0.31 3.42 -5.85
C LEU A 107 0.75 3.58 -4.39
N PHE A 108 0.32 4.64 -3.69
CA PHE A 108 0.62 4.82 -2.27
C PHE A 108 0.04 3.72 -1.39
N ALA A 109 -1.23 3.36 -1.62
CA ALA A 109 -1.91 2.34 -0.85
C ALA A 109 -1.21 0.99 -1.00
N ASN A 110 -0.93 0.55 -2.24
CA ASN A 110 -0.22 -0.71 -2.49
C ASN A 110 1.23 -0.69 -1.97
N ALA A 111 1.95 0.43 -2.13
CA ALA A 111 3.29 0.57 -1.55
C ALA A 111 3.31 0.43 -0.03
N SER A 112 2.21 0.80 0.65
CA SER A 112 2.08 0.66 2.10
C SER A 112 1.88 -0.80 2.54
N LEU A 113 1.27 -1.64 1.69
CA LEU A 113 1.03 -3.07 1.95
C LEU A 113 2.33 -3.85 2.12
N ARG A 114 3.46 -3.37 1.59
CA ARG A 114 4.78 -4.00 1.81
C ARG A 114 5.06 -4.30 3.29
N LYS A 115 4.54 -3.50 4.21
CA LYS A 115 4.71 -3.70 5.66
C LYS A 115 4.07 -4.99 6.18
N LEU A 116 3.13 -5.55 5.41
CA LEU A 116 2.44 -6.80 5.71
C LEU A 116 3.10 -8.02 5.03
N PHE A 117 4.19 -7.80 4.29
CA PHE A 117 4.95 -8.85 3.59
C PHE A 117 6.36 -8.99 4.17
N PRO A 118 6.98 -10.18 4.07
CA PRO A 118 8.37 -10.38 4.48
C PRO A 118 9.35 -9.55 3.63
N ASN A 119 10.57 -9.35 4.13
CA ASN A 119 11.66 -8.82 3.33
C ASN A 119 12.31 -9.92 2.46
N GLN A 120 11.49 -10.54 1.61
CA GLN A 120 11.84 -11.65 0.72
C GLN A 120 11.12 -11.47 -0.64
N PRO A 121 11.55 -12.18 -1.70
CA PRO A 121 10.91 -12.08 -3.02
C PRO A 121 9.56 -12.82 -3.10
N TYR A 122 9.27 -13.75 -2.19
CA TYR A 122 8.03 -14.54 -2.07
C TYR A 122 7.42 -14.40 -0.67
N ASP A 123 6.15 -14.79 -0.53
CA ASP A 123 5.37 -14.69 0.69
C ASP A 123 5.07 -16.07 1.29
N VAL A 124 4.78 -16.10 2.59
CA VAL A 124 4.39 -17.31 3.34
C VAL A 124 2.96 -17.09 3.84
N GLU A 125 2.05 -17.98 3.44
CA GLU A 125 0.62 -17.78 3.66
C GLU A 125 0.05 -18.69 4.74
N GLY A 126 -0.64 -18.08 5.70
CA GLY A 126 -1.35 -18.80 6.76
C GLY A 126 -0.42 -19.44 7.78
N ASP A 127 -0.99 -20.31 8.59
CA ASP A 127 -0.27 -21.01 9.65
C ASP A 127 0.32 -22.35 9.15
N PRO A 128 1.42 -22.82 9.76
CA PRO A 128 1.95 -24.15 9.50
C PRO A 128 0.97 -25.26 9.90
N ILE A 129 1.01 -26.38 9.18
CA ILE A 129 0.11 -27.53 9.37
C ILE A 129 0.96 -28.75 9.75
N ASP A 130 0.80 -29.28 10.97
CA ASP A 130 1.43 -30.57 11.35
C ASP A 130 0.71 -31.73 10.66
N LEU A 131 1.49 -32.60 10.01
CA LEU A 131 1.02 -33.79 9.29
C LEU A 131 1.51 -35.08 9.92
N SER A 132 2.07 -35.03 11.14
CA SER A 132 2.71 -36.17 11.77
C SER A 132 2.44 -36.28 13.27
N ARG A 133 2.47 -37.51 13.79
CA ARG A 133 2.52 -37.72 15.24
C ARG A 133 3.93 -37.37 15.73
N GLY A 134 4.06 -36.27 16.48
CA GLY A 134 5.33 -35.79 17.03
C GLY A 134 5.99 -34.65 16.25
N GLY A 135 5.30 -34.02 15.30
CA GLY A 135 5.73 -32.75 14.71
C GLY A 135 7.02 -32.80 13.91
N ARG A 136 7.29 -33.88 13.15
CA ARG A 136 8.51 -34.06 12.33
C ARG A 136 8.26 -33.97 10.83
N PHE A 137 7.00 -34.00 10.39
CA PHE A 137 6.60 -33.79 9.01
C PHE A 137 5.36 -32.88 8.98
N MET A 138 5.45 -31.81 8.20
CA MET A 138 4.47 -30.72 8.19
C MET A 138 4.36 -30.07 6.81
N ALA A 139 3.38 -29.19 6.64
CA ALA A 139 3.17 -28.40 5.45
C ALA A 139 3.05 -26.90 5.75
N HIS A 140 3.35 -26.07 4.76
CA HIS A 140 3.04 -24.64 4.74
C HIS A 140 2.72 -24.23 3.29
N HIS A 141 1.92 -23.20 3.11
CA HIS A 141 1.74 -22.56 1.81
C HIS A 141 2.73 -21.41 1.62
N ILE A 142 3.33 -21.35 0.43
CA ILE A 142 4.07 -20.18 -0.05
C ILE A 142 3.38 -19.60 -1.27
N LEU A 143 3.64 -18.32 -1.53
CA LEU A 143 3.21 -17.60 -2.73
C LEU A 143 4.44 -17.07 -3.43
N VAL A 144 4.72 -17.55 -4.64
CA VAL A 144 5.86 -17.09 -5.45
C VAL A 144 5.38 -16.24 -6.63
N PRO A 145 6.10 -15.18 -7.03
CA PRO A 145 5.74 -14.41 -8.22
C PRO A 145 5.64 -15.29 -9.47
N LYS A 146 4.57 -15.15 -10.26
CA LYS A 146 4.45 -15.87 -11.55
C LYS A 146 5.52 -15.37 -12.54
N PRO A 147 6.19 -16.26 -13.30
CA PRO A 147 7.21 -15.87 -14.28
C PRO A 147 6.63 -15.42 -15.64
N GLY A 148 5.39 -14.92 -15.71
CA GLY A 148 4.76 -14.40 -16.92
C GLY A 148 4.66 -12.87 -16.97
N VAL A 149 3.70 -12.36 -17.76
CA VAL A 149 3.28 -10.95 -17.83
C VAL A 149 1.80 -10.77 -17.42
N ALA A 150 1.47 -9.60 -16.86
CA ALA A 150 0.09 -9.18 -16.65
C ALA A 150 -0.38 -8.35 -17.85
N VAL A 151 -1.35 -8.86 -18.62
CA VAL A 151 -1.96 -8.16 -19.75
C VAL A 151 -3.24 -7.46 -19.26
N HIS A 152 -3.20 -6.14 -19.18
CA HIS A 152 -4.31 -5.31 -18.73
C HIS A 152 -5.04 -4.70 -19.93
N ILE A 153 -6.25 -5.19 -20.22
CA ILE A 153 -7.14 -4.64 -21.25
C ILE A 153 -8.18 -3.77 -20.54
N ASN A 154 -8.00 -2.46 -20.61
CA ASN A 154 -8.72 -1.50 -19.79
C ASN A 154 -9.87 -0.81 -20.54
N ALA A 155 -10.87 -0.35 -19.78
CA ALA A 155 -11.99 0.45 -20.28
C ALA A 155 -11.60 1.93 -20.47
N PHE A 156 -12.51 2.69 -21.08
CA PHE A 156 -12.30 4.09 -21.46
C PHE A 156 -12.51 5.09 -20.33
N ASN A 157 -13.24 4.72 -19.29
CA ASN A 157 -13.72 5.64 -18.27
C ASN A 157 -12.61 6.13 -17.32
N PHE A 158 -11.66 5.26 -16.99
CA PHE A 158 -10.57 5.54 -16.05
C PHE A 158 -9.21 5.19 -16.65
N PRO A 159 -8.71 5.97 -17.64
CA PRO A 159 -7.46 5.69 -18.33
C PRO A 159 -6.22 5.76 -17.41
N ILE A 160 -6.27 6.50 -16.29
CA ILE A 160 -5.17 6.55 -15.31
C ILE A 160 -5.43 5.59 -14.15
N TRP A 161 -6.59 5.71 -13.48
CA TRP A 161 -6.93 4.89 -12.33
C TRP A 161 -6.99 3.41 -12.70
N GLY A 162 -7.65 3.04 -13.79
CA GLY A 162 -7.80 1.65 -14.21
C GLY A 162 -6.47 1.02 -14.67
N MET A 163 -5.50 1.83 -15.11
CA MET A 163 -4.13 1.36 -15.31
C MET A 163 -3.42 1.15 -13.97
N LEU A 164 -3.42 2.17 -13.11
CA LEU A 164 -2.56 2.21 -11.93
C LEU A 164 -3.07 1.36 -10.77
N GLU A 165 -4.37 1.11 -10.67
CA GLU A 165 -4.90 0.17 -9.68
C GLU A 165 -4.40 -1.26 -9.96
N LYS A 166 -4.36 -1.69 -11.24
CA LYS A 166 -3.83 -3.00 -11.65
C LYS A 166 -2.32 -3.06 -11.59
N CYS A 167 -1.65 -2.08 -12.22
CA CYS A 167 -0.18 -1.98 -12.28
C CYS A 167 0.45 -2.01 -10.89
N ALA A 168 -0.12 -1.29 -9.92
CA ALA A 168 0.39 -1.26 -8.56
C ALA A 168 0.43 -2.66 -7.92
N VAL A 169 -0.60 -3.47 -8.19
CA VAL A 169 -0.79 -4.80 -7.60
C VAL A 169 0.17 -5.82 -8.22
N ASN A 170 0.25 -5.92 -9.55
CA ASN A 170 1.16 -6.89 -10.20
C ASN A 170 2.63 -6.51 -9.99
N TRP A 171 2.98 -5.22 -9.95
CA TRP A 171 4.34 -4.81 -9.58
C TRP A 171 4.67 -5.18 -8.14
N MET A 172 3.73 -5.02 -7.20
CA MET A 172 3.94 -5.45 -5.82
C MET A 172 4.13 -6.99 -5.73
N ALA A 173 3.45 -7.75 -6.59
CA ALA A 173 3.59 -9.20 -6.73
C ALA A 173 4.85 -9.65 -7.49
N GLY A 174 5.61 -8.74 -8.12
CA GLY A 174 6.82 -9.07 -8.87
C GLY A 174 6.58 -9.47 -10.34
N MET A 175 5.45 -9.08 -10.93
CA MET A 175 5.07 -9.39 -12.32
C MET A 175 5.07 -8.09 -13.18
N PRO A 176 5.59 -8.11 -14.41
CA PRO A 176 5.59 -6.97 -15.34
C PRO A 176 4.20 -6.77 -15.98
N ALA A 177 3.89 -5.55 -16.41
CA ALA A 177 2.60 -5.19 -17.02
C ALA A 177 2.72 -4.84 -18.51
N ILE A 178 1.73 -5.27 -19.31
CA ILE A 178 1.46 -4.78 -20.66
C ILE A 178 0.06 -4.17 -20.64
N VAL A 179 -0.01 -2.86 -20.79
CA VAL A 179 -1.26 -2.10 -20.68
C VAL A 179 -1.79 -1.80 -22.08
N LYS A 180 -3.04 -2.19 -22.30
CA LYS A 180 -3.83 -1.85 -23.48
C LYS A 180 -5.02 -0.99 -23.00
N PRO A 181 -4.92 0.35 -23.03
CA PRO A 181 -6.06 1.20 -22.74
C PRO A 181 -7.14 1.10 -23.82
N ALA A 182 -8.37 1.47 -23.48
CA ALA A 182 -9.38 1.72 -24.50
C ALA A 182 -8.91 2.85 -25.42
N THR A 183 -9.18 2.70 -26.71
CA THR A 183 -8.65 3.60 -27.74
C THR A 183 -9.07 5.06 -27.51
N SER A 184 -10.33 5.31 -27.19
CA SER A 184 -10.90 6.67 -27.09
C SER A 184 -10.17 7.60 -26.10
N THR A 185 -9.56 7.06 -25.04
CA THR A 185 -8.90 7.85 -23.99
C THR A 185 -7.43 7.47 -23.79
N SER A 186 -6.84 6.72 -24.72
CA SER A 186 -5.46 6.22 -24.58
C SER A 186 -4.40 7.32 -24.53
N TYR A 187 -4.71 8.54 -25.02
CA TYR A 187 -3.81 9.69 -24.94
C TYR A 187 -3.49 10.07 -23.48
N LEU A 188 -4.43 9.86 -22.54
CA LEU A 188 -4.19 10.18 -21.13
C LEU A 188 -3.33 9.11 -20.46
N THR A 189 -3.59 7.83 -20.77
CA THR A 189 -2.73 6.71 -20.33
C THR A 189 -1.30 6.89 -20.86
N GLU A 190 -1.13 7.21 -22.15
CA GLU A 190 0.16 7.42 -22.78
C GLU A 190 0.96 8.55 -22.12
N ALA A 191 0.31 9.68 -21.82
CA ALA A 191 0.95 10.80 -21.12
C ALA A 191 1.50 10.38 -19.74
N VAL A 192 0.74 9.59 -18.96
CA VAL A 192 1.21 9.09 -17.67
C VAL A 192 2.33 8.07 -17.84
N VAL A 193 2.24 7.16 -18.81
CA VAL A 193 3.30 6.17 -19.09
C VAL A 193 4.61 6.87 -19.51
N LYS A 194 4.55 7.94 -20.31
CA LYS A 194 5.73 8.76 -20.64
C LYS A 194 6.47 9.25 -19.40
N GLU A 195 5.74 9.77 -18.41
CA GLU A 195 6.32 10.22 -17.15
C GLU A 195 6.86 9.06 -16.31
N ILE A 196 6.17 7.91 -16.29
CA ILE A 196 6.65 6.70 -15.62
C ILE A 196 8.00 6.24 -16.22
N ILE A 197 8.10 6.14 -17.55
CA ILE A 197 9.32 5.73 -18.24
C ILE A 197 10.44 6.76 -18.06
N THR A 198 10.14 8.05 -18.21
CA THR A 198 11.10 9.15 -18.02
C THR A 198 11.69 9.18 -16.60
N SER A 199 10.93 8.73 -15.60
CA SER A 199 11.40 8.69 -14.21
C SER A 199 12.59 7.75 -13.98
N GLY A 200 12.75 6.71 -14.81
CA GLY A 200 13.75 5.64 -14.63
C GLY A 200 13.59 4.85 -13.32
N ILE A 201 12.41 4.93 -12.66
CA ILE A 201 12.17 4.27 -11.37
C ILE A 201 11.89 2.78 -11.54
N LEU A 202 11.10 2.43 -12.55
CA LEU A 202 10.79 1.03 -12.85
C LEU A 202 11.95 0.38 -13.62
N PRO A 203 12.23 -0.91 -13.39
CA PRO A 203 13.11 -1.67 -14.27
C PRO A 203 12.59 -1.65 -15.72
N GLU A 204 13.51 -1.55 -16.67
CA GLU A 204 13.20 -1.74 -18.09
C GLU A 204 12.41 -3.05 -18.32
N GLY A 205 11.33 -2.96 -19.10
CA GLY A 205 10.41 -4.07 -19.37
C GLY A 205 9.34 -4.32 -18.31
N ALA A 206 9.38 -3.63 -17.16
CA ALA A 206 8.34 -3.77 -16.11
C ALA A 206 6.97 -3.19 -16.51
N LEU A 207 6.95 -2.28 -17.47
CA LEU A 207 5.75 -1.66 -18.03
C LEU A 207 5.91 -1.53 -19.55
N GLN A 208 4.88 -1.92 -20.29
CA GLN A 208 4.72 -1.68 -21.72
C GLN A 208 3.32 -1.14 -22.01
N LEU A 209 3.17 -0.41 -23.11
CA LEU A 209 1.94 0.27 -23.51
C LEU A 209 1.63 0.03 -24.99
N ILE A 210 0.39 -0.35 -25.28
CA ILE A 210 -0.13 -0.55 -26.64
C ILE A 210 -1.36 0.34 -26.85
N CYS A 211 -1.22 1.39 -27.65
CA CYS A 211 -2.28 2.34 -27.99
C CYS A 211 -2.91 2.00 -29.34
N GLY A 212 -4.11 1.42 -29.33
CA GLY A 212 -4.85 1.05 -30.54
C GLY A 212 -5.44 -0.36 -30.44
N SER A 213 -5.58 -1.05 -31.57
CA SER A 213 -6.08 -2.43 -31.57
C SER A 213 -4.99 -3.40 -31.08
N ALA A 214 -5.34 -4.35 -30.21
CA ALA A 214 -4.42 -5.43 -29.81
C ALA A 214 -4.95 -6.80 -30.25
N ASN A 215 -5.64 -6.83 -31.39
CA ASN A 215 -6.07 -8.08 -32.00
C ASN A 215 -4.87 -9.04 -32.10
N LYS A 216 -5.04 -10.28 -31.67
CA LYS A 216 -4.01 -11.34 -31.59
C LYS A 216 -3.05 -11.29 -30.40
N ILE A 217 -3.10 -10.29 -29.50
CA ILE A 217 -2.22 -10.33 -28.31
C ILE A 217 -2.45 -11.60 -27.48
N LEU A 218 -3.69 -12.09 -27.44
CA LEU A 218 -4.06 -13.31 -26.73
C LEU A 218 -3.63 -14.60 -27.45
N ASP A 219 -3.13 -14.56 -28.69
CA ASP A 219 -2.63 -15.75 -29.38
C ASP A 219 -1.32 -16.27 -28.77
N PHE A 220 -0.60 -15.39 -28.08
CA PHE A 220 0.77 -15.62 -27.60
C PHE A 220 0.89 -15.61 -26.07
N VAL A 221 -0.23 -15.58 -25.34
CA VAL A 221 -0.21 -15.75 -23.87
C VAL A 221 0.11 -17.20 -23.49
N GLU A 222 0.69 -17.37 -22.32
CA GLU A 222 1.16 -18.65 -21.77
C GLU A 222 0.58 -18.87 -20.37
N SER A 223 0.64 -20.11 -19.87
CA SER A 223 0.07 -20.51 -18.57
C SER A 223 0.52 -19.71 -17.33
N GLN A 224 1.65 -18.99 -17.42
CA GLN A 224 2.17 -18.15 -16.33
C GLN A 224 1.78 -16.67 -16.44
N ASP A 225 1.14 -16.27 -17.53
CA ASP A 225 0.60 -14.93 -17.67
C ASP A 225 -0.71 -14.77 -16.89
N VAL A 226 -1.16 -13.53 -16.72
CA VAL A 226 -2.48 -13.20 -16.19
C VAL A 226 -3.11 -12.17 -17.13
N VAL A 227 -4.36 -12.39 -17.53
CA VAL A 227 -5.12 -11.43 -18.32
C VAL A 227 -6.20 -10.81 -17.44
N THR A 228 -6.25 -9.50 -17.39
CA THR A 228 -7.33 -8.78 -16.70
C THR A 228 -8.04 -7.87 -17.69
N PHE A 229 -9.36 -8.03 -17.78
CA PHE A 229 -10.20 -7.26 -18.68
C PHE A 229 -11.20 -6.42 -17.88
N THR A 230 -11.31 -5.14 -18.24
CA THR A 230 -12.43 -4.27 -17.85
C THR A 230 -13.11 -3.74 -19.11
N GLY A 231 -14.42 -3.94 -19.22
CA GLY A 231 -15.21 -3.44 -20.35
C GLY A 231 -16.56 -4.13 -20.46
N SER A 232 -17.15 -4.19 -21.67
CA SER A 232 -18.48 -4.77 -21.81
C SER A 232 -18.50 -6.28 -21.56
N ALA A 233 -19.63 -6.78 -21.04
CA ALA A 233 -19.79 -8.21 -20.73
C ALA A 233 -19.71 -9.09 -22.00
N SER A 234 -20.15 -8.57 -23.15
CA SER A 234 -20.03 -9.27 -24.44
C SER A 234 -18.57 -9.45 -24.86
N THR A 235 -17.78 -8.38 -24.81
CA THR A 235 -16.35 -8.40 -25.16
C THR A 235 -15.58 -9.28 -24.18
N GLY A 236 -15.85 -9.15 -22.87
CA GLY A 236 -15.21 -9.96 -21.84
C GLY A 236 -15.45 -11.47 -22.05
N ARG A 237 -16.68 -11.88 -22.35
CA ARG A 237 -17.00 -13.29 -22.66
C ARG A 237 -16.30 -13.78 -23.93
N MET A 238 -16.24 -12.95 -24.97
CA MET A 238 -15.49 -13.27 -26.19
C MET A 238 -14.01 -13.51 -25.88
N LEU A 239 -13.36 -12.60 -25.13
CA LEU A 239 -11.94 -12.74 -24.78
C LEU A 239 -11.69 -13.93 -23.83
N LYS A 240 -12.58 -14.16 -22.86
CA LYS A 240 -12.49 -15.29 -21.92
C LYS A 240 -12.62 -16.65 -22.63
N SER A 241 -13.36 -16.70 -23.74
CA SER A 241 -13.52 -17.90 -24.57
C SER A 241 -12.42 -18.10 -25.62
N HIS A 242 -11.39 -17.25 -25.62
CA HIS A 242 -10.26 -17.36 -26.53
C HIS A 242 -9.56 -18.72 -26.39
N SER A 243 -9.29 -19.40 -27.50
CA SER A 243 -8.75 -20.77 -27.53
C SER A 243 -7.46 -20.90 -26.72
N ARG A 244 -6.55 -19.92 -26.86
CA ARG A 244 -5.28 -19.89 -26.11
C ARG A 244 -5.48 -19.75 -24.60
N ILE A 245 -6.43 -18.92 -24.14
CA ILE A 245 -6.73 -18.76 -22.72
C ILE A 245 -7.16 -20.10 -22.12
N ILE A 246 -8.02 -20.84 -22.85
CA ILE A 246 -8.51 -22.14 -22.43
C ILE A 246 -7.39 -23.19 -22.47
N SER A 247 -6.63 -23.28 -23.56
CA SER A 247 -5.61 -24.33 -23.74
C SER A 247 -4.44 -24.20 -22.77
N GLU A 248 -4.01 -22.96 -22.47
CA GLU A 248 -2.95 -22.66 -21.50
C GLU A 248 -3.48 -22.51 -20.07
N SER A 249 -4.80 -22.56 -19.87
CA SER A 249 -5.46 -22.30 -18.57
C SER A 249 -5.01 -20.97 -17.94
N VAL A 250 -4.89 -19.93 -18.76
CA VAL A 250 -4.44 -18.61 -18.32
C VAL A 250 -5.49 -18.00 -17.38
N PRO A 251 -5.12 -17.56 -16.17
CA PRO A 251 -6.02 -16.79 -15.32
C PRO A 251 -6.57 -15.57 -16.07
N PHE A 252 -7.90 -15.51 -16.16
CA PHE A 252 -8.62 -14.42 -16.82
C PHE A 252 -9.56 -13.74 -15.81
N ASN A 253 -9.16 -12.56 -15.33
CA ASN A 253 -10.02 -11.72 -14.51
C ASN A 253 -10.92 -10.86 -15.40
N MET A 254 -12.21 -10.84 -15.10
CA MET A 254 -13.20 -10.08 -15.86
C MET A 254 -13.99 -9.18 -14.92
N GLU A 255 -13.89 -7.88 -15.15
CA GLU A 255 -14.80 -6.86 -14.65
C GLU A 255 -15.67 -6.38 -15.81
N ALA A 256 -16.99 -6.45 -15.65
CA ALA A 256 -17.93 -6.16 -16.72
C ALA A 256 -19.08 -5.25 -16.26
N ASP A 257 -20.00 -4.97 -17.20
CA ASP A 257 -21.27 -4.26 -16.99
C ASP A 257 -21.96 -4.65 -15.68
N SER A 258 -22.53 -3.68 -14.96
CA SER A 258 -23.09 -3.90 -13.62
C SER A 258 -24.28 -2.98 -13.33
N LEU A 259 -25.43 -3.59 -13.03
CA LEU A 259 -26.63 -2.87 -12.61
C LEU A 259 -26.63 -2.65 -11.09
N ASN A 260 -25.71 -1.83 -10.62
CA ASN A 260 -25.58 -1.48 -9.20
C ASN A 260 -26.89 -0.84 -8.69
N CYS A 261 -27.24 -1.12 -7.44
CA CYS A 261 -28.44 -0.58 -6.83
C CYS A 261 -28.17 0.21 -5.54
N SER A 262 -29.06 1.14 -5.24
CA SER A 262 -29.14 1.78 -3.94
C SER A 262 -30.54 1.59 -3.35
N VAL A 263 -30.60 1.08 -2.13
CA VAL A 263 -31.81 0.81 -1.37
C VAL A 263 -32.04 1.90 -0.34
N LEU A 264 -33.23 2.47 -0.30
CA LEU A 264 -33.68 3.36 0.77
C LEU A 264 -34.33 2.50 1.86
N GLY A 265 -33.87 2.57 3.10
CA GLY A 265 -34.51 1.89 4.23
C GLY A 265 -35.87 2.49 4.55
N GLU A 266 -36.78 1.68 5.12
CA GLU A 266 -38.14 2.12 5.49
C GLU A 266 -38.15 3.26 6.54
N ASP A 267 -37.10 3.38 7.33
CA ASP A 267 -36.91 4.44 8.33
C ASP A 267 -36.37 5.76 7.74
N ALA A 268 -35.88 5.73 6.51
CA ALA A 268 -35.30 6.89 5.82
C ALA A 268 -36.37 7.66 5.04
N VAL A 269 -37.27 8.33 5.77
CA VAL A 269 -38.39 9.11 5.23
C VAL A 269 -38.03 10.59 5.02
N PRO A 270 -38.80 11.37 4.21
CA PRO A 270 -38.58 12.81 4.06
C PRO A 270 -38.46 13.54 5.40
N GLY A 271 -37.46 14.42 5.51
CA GLY A 271 -37.13 15.14 6.75
C GLY A 271 -36.11 14.42 7.64
N THR A 272 -35.74 13.18 7.32
CA THR A 272 -34.61 12.50 7.96
C THR A 272 -33.30 12.80 7.22
N PRO A 273 -32.15 12.82 7.94
CA PRO A 273 -30.84 12.87 7.31
C PRO A 273 -30.60 11.76 6.27
N GLU A 274 -31.11 10.55 6.51
CA GLU A 274 -30.92 9.40 5.64
C GLU A 274 -31.58 9.59 4.27
N PHE A 275 -32.78 10.18 4.23
CA PHE A 275 -33.44 10.51 2.97
C PHE A 275 -32.61 11.51 2.15
N ASP A 276 -32.12 12.58 2.79
CA ASP A 276 -31.26 13.57 2.12
C ASP A 276 -29.94 12.95 1.64
N LEU A 277 -29.35 12.06 2.44
CA LEU A 277 -28.14 11.31 2.07
C LEU A 277 -28.38 10.43 0.85
N PHE A 278 -29.51 9.71 0.81
CA PHE A 278 -29.88 8.86 -0.32
C PHE A 278 -30.05 9.66 -1.62
N VAL A 279 -30.83 10.74 -1.59
CA VAL A 279 -31.05 11.62 -2.75
C VAL A 279 -29.72 12.20 -3.26
N ASN A 280 -28.86 12.66 -2.35
CA ASN A 280 -27.54 13.19 -2.72
C ASN A 280 -26.61 12.13 -3.30
N ALA A 281 -26.58 10.92 -2.73
CA ALA A 281 -25.77 9.81 -3.22
C ALA A 281 -26.19 9.40 -4.63
N VAL A 282 -27.49 9.20 -4.85
CA VAL A 282 -28.05 8.84 -6.18
C VAL A 282 -27.74 9.93 -7.21
N ARG A 283 -28.02 11.21 -6.90
CA ARG A 283 -27.68 12.32 -7.81
C ARG A 283 -26.19 12.30 -8.16
N SER A 284 -25.32 12.20 -7.15
CA SER A 284 -23.88 12.21 -7.36
C SER A 284 -23.41 11.05 -8.25
N GLU A 285 -23.91 9.84 -8.03
CA GLU A 285 -23.54 8.66 -8.81
C GLU A 285 -24.04 8.70 -10.25
N MET A 286 -25.18 9.37 -10.51
CA MET A 286 -25.65 9.62 -11.87
C MET A 286 -24.77 10.66 -12.60
N THR A 287 -24.24 11.67 -11.90
CA THR A 287 -23.63 12.85 -12.56
C THR A 287 -22.12 12.85 -12.59
N VAL A 288 -21.45 12.25 -11.59
CA VAL A 288 -19.98 12.13 -11.57
C VAL A 288 -19.53 11.35 -12.80
N LYS A 289 -18.59 11.92 -13.56
CA LYS A 289 -18.13 11.42 -14.88
C LYS A 289 -19.25 11.16 -15.88
N CYS A 290 -20.35 11.92 -15.78
CA CYS A 290 -21.55 11.71 -16.59
C CYS A 290 -22.08 10.26 -16.46
N GLY A 291 -21.98 9.68 -15.25
CA GLY A 291 -22.43 8.33 -14.95
C GLY A 291 -21.59 7.20 -15.58
N GLN A 292 -20.44 7.51 -16.20
CA GLN A 292 -19.55 6.53 -16.83
C GLN A 292 -18.66 5.79 -15.82
N LYS A 293 -19.22 5.37 -14.69
CA LYS A 293 -18.53 4.54 -13.70
C LYS A 293 -19.17 3.17 -13.71
N CYS A 294 -18.36 2.12 -13.73
CA CYS A 294 -18.82 0.73 -13.56
C CYS A 294 -19.57 0.54 -12.23
N THR A 295 -19.27 1.39 -11.24
CA THR A 295 -19.89 1.43 -9.91
C THR A 295 -21.02 2.46 -9.77
N ALA A 296 -21.49 3.12 -10.84
CA ALA A 296 -22.59 4.09 -10.73
C ALA A 296 -23.92 3.39 -10.39
N ILE A 297 -24.78 4.06 -9.63
CA ILE A 297 -26.13 3.56 -9.29
C ILE A 297 -26.99 3.56 -10.56
N ARG A 298 -27.51 2.38 -10.93
CA ARG A 298 -28.40 2.19 -12.08
C ARG A 298 -29.86 1.93 -11.65
N ARG A 299 -30.04 1.33 -10.47
CA ARG A 299 -31.35 0.94 -9.93
C ARG A 299 -31.54 1.57 -8.54
N ILE A 300 -32.66 2.25 -8.34
CA ILE A 300 -32.99 3.00 -7.13
C ILE A 300 -34.20 2.30 -6.51
N ILE A 301 -33.97 1.52 -5.46
CA ILE A 301 -34.99 0.65 -4.84
C ILE A 301 -35.52 1.34 -3.59
N VAL A 302 -36.80 1.66 -3.55
CA VAL A 302 -37.39 2.49 -2.48
C VAL A 302 -38.71 1.91 -1.99
N PRO A 303 -39.13 2.16 -0.73
CA PRO A 303 -40.43 1.75 -0.24
C PRO A 303 -41.55 2.28 -1.15
N GLU A 304 -42.58 1.47 -1.41
CA GLU A 304 -43.65 1.83 -2.36
C GLU A 304 -44.35 3.15 -2.02
N ASN A 305 -44.44 3.48 -0.74
CA ASN A 305 -45.04 4.71 -0.23
C ASN A 305 -44.12 5.96 -0.33
N LEU A 306 -42.85 5.81 -0.73
CA LEU A 306 -41.87 6.91 -0.85
C LEU A 306 -41.45 7.19 -2.31
N ILE A 307 -42.02 6.48 -3.29
CA ILE A 307 -41.65 6.61 -4.71
C ILE A 307 -41.75 8.06 -5.21
N GLU A 308 -42.88 8.72 -4.93
CA GLU A 308 -43.14 10.08 -5.41
C GLU A 308 -42.21 11.10 -4.73
N ASP A 309 -42.01 10.99 -3.42
CA ASP A 309 -41.10 11.84 -2.67
C ASP A 309 -39.67 11.79 -3.23
N VAL A 310 -39.17 10.57 -3.47
CA VAL A 310 -37.85 10.35 -4.05
C VAL A 310 -37.77 10.89 -5.48
N GLN A 311 -38.79 10.65 -6.31
CA GLN A 311 -38.85 11.15 -7.67
C GLN A 311 -38.77 12.68 -7.72
N ILE A 312 -39.58 13.37 -6.91
CA ILE A 312 -39.61 14.84 -6.84
C ILE A 312 -38.27 15.38 -6.34
N ALA A 313 -37.73 14.81 -5.26
CA ALA A 313 -36.48 15.25 -4.67
C ALA A 313 -35.30 15.07 -5.65
N LEU A 314 -35.21 13.91 -6.32
CA LEU A 314 -34.17 13.63 -7.31
C LEU A 314 -34.31 14.53 -8.54
N GLY A 315 -35.52 14.71 -9.09
CA GLY A 315 -35.74 15.60 -10.23
C GLY A 315 -35.29 17.04 -9.94
N LYS A 316 -35.63 17.57 -8.74
CA LYS A 316 -35.16 18.89 -8.29
C LYS A 316 -33.64 18.94 -8.10
N ALA A 317 -33.04 17.86 -7.62
CA ALA A 317 -31.60 17.79 -7.39
C ALA A 317 -30.80 17.70 -8.70
N LEU A 318 -31.30 16.95 -9.69
CA LEU A 318 -30.75 16.84 -11.03
C LEU A 318 -30.91 18.13 -11.84
N GLY A 319 -32.02 18.85 -11.67
CA GLY A 319 -32.26 20.15 -12.32
C GLY A 319 -31.26 21.26 -11.99
N LYS A 320 -30.44 21.07 -10.95
CA LYS A 320 -29.38 22.01 -10.55
C LYS A 320 -28.01 21.70 -11.17
N VAL A 321 -27.89 20.62 -11.94
CA VAL A 321 -26.62 20.15 -12.48
C VAL A 321 -26.32 20.89 -13.78
N THR A 322 -25.38 21.81 -13.75
CA THR A 322 -24.92 22.54 -14.93
C THR A 322 -24.06 21.65 -15.82
N ILE A 323 -24.41 21.57 -17.11
CA ILE A 323 -23.74 20.76 -18.13
C ILE A 323 -22.96 21.68 -19.07
N GLY A 324 -21.74 21.33 -19.47
CA GLY A 324 -20.96 22.16 -20.38
C GLY A 324 -19.47 21.85 -20.46
N ASP A 325 -18.67 22.82 -20.92
CA ASP A 325 -17.21 22.67 -20.99
C ASP A 325 -16.63 22.46 -19.59
N PRO A 326 -15.95 21.32 -19.32
CA PRO A 326 -15.37 21.01 -18.01
C PRO A 326 -14.30 22.00 -17.53
N ARG A 327 -13.81 22.90 -18.40
CA ARG A 327 -12.86 23.96 -18.06
C ARG A 327 -13.50 25.13 -17.30
N LEU A 328 -14.83 25.25 -17.34
CA LEU A 328 -15.57 26.31 -16.66
C LEU A 328 -15.91 25.92 -15.21
N LYS A 329 -15.74 26.85 -14.26
CA LYS A 329 -15.89 26.58 -12.83
C LYS A 329 -17.33 26.30 -12.41
N GLU A 330 -18.31 26.80 -13.14
CA GLU A 330 -19.74 26.63 -12.92
C GLU A 330 -20.27 25.27 -13.40
N VAL A 331 -19.58 24.62 -14.33
CA VAL A 331 -19.97 23.31 -14.86
C VAL A 331 -19.81 22.25 -13.77
N ARG A 332 -20.80 21.36 -13.66
CA ARG A 332 -20.85 20.27 -12.66
C ARG A 332 -20.85 18.89 -13.30
N MET A 333 -21.21 18.79 -14.57
CA MET A 333 -21.15 17.57 -15.37
C MET A 333 -20.66 17.94 -16.78
N GLY A 334 -19.65 17.24 -17.29
CA GLY A 334 -19.23 17.43 -18.69
C GLY A 334 -19.90 16.44 -19.64
N SER A 335 -19.15 15.95 -20.63
CA SER A 335 -19.64 15.04 -21.67
C SER A 335 -19.40 13.56 -21.35
N LEU A 336 -20.06 12.69 -22.12
CA LEU A 336 -19.62 11.31 -22.30
C LEU A 336 -18.31 11.29 -23.10
N VAL A 337 -17.63 10.15 -23.13
CA VAL A 337 -16.29 10.03 -23.75
C VAL A 337 -16.30 10.17 -25.28
N SER A 338 -17.44 9.93 -25.95
CA SER A 338 -17.55 9.99 -27.41
C SER A 338 -19.01 10.05 -27.86
N SER A 339 -19.25 10.53 -29.09
CA SER A 339 -20.59 10.57 -29.69
C SER A 339 -21.19 9.18 -29.88
N ASP A 340 -20.37 8.17 -30.17
CA ASP A 340 -20.83 6.77 -30.24
C ASP A 340 -21.42 6.29 -28.90
N GLN A 341 -20.82 6.72 -27.78
CA GLN A 341 -21.36 6.42 -26.45
C GLN A 341 -22.66 7.18 -26.17
N VAL A 342 -22.85 8.38 -26.71
CA VAL A 342 -24.14 9.09 -26.61
C VAL A 342 -25.25 8.26 -27.28
N GLU A 343 -25.00 7.78 -28.49
CA GLU A 343 -25.99 7.00 -29.23
C GLU A 343 -26.28 5.65 -28.57
N GLU A 344 -25.26 4.96 -28.04
CA GLU A 344 -25.45 3.72 -27.26
C GLU A 344 -26.30 3.99 -26.01
N VAL A 345 -26.00 5.05 -25.24
CA VAL A 345 -26.79 5.40 -24.04
C VAL A 345 -28.23 5.75 -24.40
N LYS A 346 -28.47 6.51 -25.48
CA LYS A 346 -29.82 6.80 -25.97
C LYS A 346 -30.55 5.51 -26.36
N MET A 347 -29.89 4.61 -27.10
CA MET A 347 -30.47 3.33 -27.51
C MET A 347 -30.88 2.49 -26.30
N ARG A 348 -29.97 2.27 -25.35
CA ARG A 348 -30.23 1.49 -24.11
C ARG A 348 -31.33 2.11 -23.27
N THR A 349 -31.36 3.44 -23.19
CA THR A 349 -32.42 4.13 -22.45
C THR A 349 -33.79 3.98 -23.12
N ARG A 350 -33.86 4.01 -24.46
CA ARG A 350 -35.10 3.72 -25.20
C ARG A 350 -35.56 2.27 -25.02
N GLU A 351 -34.62 1.32 -24.88
CA GLU A 351 -34.96 -0.06 -24.55
C GLU A 351 -35.64 -0.15 -23.18
N ILE A 352 -35.05 0.46 -22.15
CA ILE A 352 -35.61 0.49 -20.78
C ILE A 352 -36.97 1.21 -20.77
N ALA A 353 -37.10 2.30 -21.53
CA ALA A 353 -38.32 3.10 -21.60
C ALA A 353 -39.53 2.39 -22.25
N LYS A 354 -39.35 1.16 -22.77
CA LYS A 354 -40.48 0.32 -23.23
C LYS A 354 -41.44 -0.06 -22.10
N THR A 355 -40.95 -0.13 -20.86
CA THR A 355 -41.77 -0.45 -19.68
C THR A 355 -41.63 0.57 -18.55
N ALA A 356 -40.50 1.29 -18.47
CA ALA A 356 -40.28 2.33 -17.48
C ALA A 356 -40.62 3.73 -18.01
N ALA A 357 -41.36 4.54 -17.26
CA ALA A 357 -41.67 5.92 -17.62
C ALA A 357 -40.46 6.83 -17.39
N ILE A 358 -40.15 7.72 -18.34
CA ILE A 358 -39.16 8.78 -18.14
C ILE A 358 -39.81 9.88 -17.30
N VAL A 359 -39.29 10.09 -16.09
CA VAL A 359 -39.84 11.05 -15.10
C VAL A 359 -38.99 12.31 -14.95
N TYR A 360 -37.77 12.31 -15.50
CA TYR A 360 -36.92 13.48 -15.65
C TYR A 360 -35.94 13.29 -16.82
N GLY A 361 -35.64 14.36 -17.56
CA GLY A 361 -34.70 14.36 -18.69
C GLY A 361 -35.39 14.22 -20.07
N ASP A 362 -34.62 14.41 -21.14
CA ASP A 362 -35.05 14.34 -22.53
C ASP A 362 -33.89 13.80 -23.38
N TYR A 363 -34.19 13.00 -24.41
CA TYR A 363 -33.19 12.39 -25.29
C TYR A 363 -32.45 13.41 -26.16
N ASP A 364 -33.14 14.44 -26.63
CA ASP A 364 -32.68 15.27 -27.74
C ASP A 364 -32.57 16.74 -27.36
N LYS A 365 -33.08 17.12 -26.17
CA LYS A 365 -32.94 18.48 -25.64
C LYS A 365 -31.84 18.55 -24.60
N ILE A 366 -30.78 19.25 -24.97
CA ILE A 366 -29.68 19.56 -24.07
C ILE A 366 -29.28 21.02 -24.18
N THR A 367 -28.92 21.61 -23.04
CA THR A 367 -28.37 22.95 -22.97
C THR A 367 -27.01 22.86 -22.30
N THR A 368 -26.00 23.42 -22.96
CA THR A 368 -24.60 23.41 -22.52
C THR A 368 -24.11 24.83 -22.24
N VAL A 369 -23.25 24.96 -21.24
CA VAL A 369 -22.53 26.20 -20.94
C VAL A 369 -21.13 26.13 -21.54
N GLY A 370 -20.78 27.11 -22.38
CA GLY A 370 -19.43 27.24 -22.95
C GLY A 370 -19.01 26.18 -23.96
N ALA A 371 -19.92 25.31 -24.42
CA ALA A 371 -19.65 24.28 -25.41
C ALA A 371 -20.79 24.15 -26.44
N ASP A 372 -20.47 23.69 -27.64
CA ASP A 372 -21.45 23.38 -28.69
C ASP A 372 -22.04 21.99 -28.44
N ALA A 373 -23.32 21.96 -28.03
CA ALA A 373 -24.05 20.73 -27.73
C ALA A 373 -24.15 19.75 -28.91
N THR A 374 -24.02 20.22 -30.15
CA THR A 374 -24.14 19.38 -31.35
C THR A 374 -22.82 18.73 -31.76
N LYS A 375 -21.70 19.33 -31.36
CA LYS A 375 -20.35 18.81 -31.66
C LYS A 375 -19.79 17.96 -30.53
N GLY A 376 -20.05 18.33 -29.28
CA GLY A 376 -19.60 17.56 -28.11
C GLY A 376 -20.52 16.37 -27.80
N ALA A 377 -19.97 15.39 -27.09
CA ALA A 377 -20.65 14.16 -26.68
C ALA A 377 -21.52 14.38 -25.42
N PHE A 378 -22.39 15.38 -25.42
CA PHE A 378 -23.19 15.75 -24.26
C PHE A 378 -24.52 14.97 -24.21
N ILE A 379 -24.98 14.67 -23.00
CA ILE A 379 -26.31 14.08 -22.75
C ILE A 379 -26.87 14.56 -21.40
N SER A 380 -28.18 14.75 -21.32
CA SER A 380 -28.85 15.14 -20.08
C SER A 380 -29.04 13.94 -19.15
N PRO A 381 -29.02 14.11 -17.82
CA PRO A 381 -29.39 13.05 -16.89
C PRO A 381 -30.83 12.59 -17.14
N MET A 382 -31.04 11.28 -17.17
CA MET A 382 -32.36 10.67 -17.39
C MET A 382 -32.73 9.80 -16.19
N LEU A 383 -33.87 10.11 -15.59
CA LEU A 383 -34.45 9.34 -14.49
C LEU A 383 -35.69 8.63 -15.00
N LEU A 384 -35.71 7.31 -14.86
CA LEU A 384 -36.84 6.48 -15.23
C LEU A 384 -37.54 5.94 -13.97
N ARG A 385 -38.77 5.47 -14.13
CA ARG A 385 -39.58 4.83 -13.09
C ARG A 385 -40.23 3.57 -13.62
N GLU A 386 -40.01 2.45 -12.96
CA GLU A 386 -40.64 1.16 -13.25
C GLU A 386 -41.54 0.77 -12.07
N ASP A 387 -42.84 0.79 -12.29
CA ASP A 387 -43.85 0.53 -11.25
C ASP A 387 -44.09 -0.97 -11.00
N GLN A 388 -43.65 -1.85 -11.90
CA GLN A 388 -43.86 -3.31 -11.81
C GLN A 388 -42.53 -4.07 -11.99
N PRO A 389 -41.52 -3.82 -11.14
CA PRO A 389 -40.13 -4.27 -11.36
C PRO A 389 -39.93 -5.80 -11.28
N PHE A 390 -40.86 -6.54 -10.70
CA PHE A 390 -40.84 -8.01 -10.70
C PHE A 390 -41.41 -8.62 -11.99
N LYS A 391 -42.27 -7.88 -12.69
CA LYS A 391 -42.90 -8.31 -13.95
C LYS A 391 -42.11 -7.83 -15.16
N ASN A 392 -41.69 -6.58 -15.14
CA ASN A 392 -40.97 -5.92 -16.23
C ASN A 392 -39.46 -6.00 -15.95
N THR A 393 -38.79 -7.02 -16.49
CA THR A 393 -37.41 -7.33 -16.11
C THR A 393 -36.33 -6.56 -16.86
N ILE A 394 -36.68 -5.75 -17.87
CA ILE A 394 -35.71 -5.05 -18.73
C ILE A 394 -34.77 -4.13 -17.92
N VAL A 395 -35.28 -3.51 -16.86
CA VAL A 395 -34.51 -2.67 -15.91
C VAL A 395 -33.44 -3.45 -15.17
N HIS A 396 -33.54 -4.78 -15.11
CA HIS A 396 -32.59 -5.69 -14.49
C HIS A 396 -31.68 -6.37 -15.52
N GLU A 397 -31.80 -6.03 -16.80
CA GLU A 397 -31.08 -6.69 -17.91
C GLU A 397 -30.25 -5.72 -18.73
N THR A 398 -30.77 -4.51 -18.96
CA THR A 398 -30.14 -3.50 -19.82
C THR A 398 -29.45 -2.42 -19.01
N GLU A 399 -28.16 -2.20 -19.26
CA GLU A 399 -27.42 -1.06 -18.72
C GLU A 399 -27.31 0.06 -19.75
N ALA A 400 -27.67 1.28 -19.35
CA ALA A 400 -27.31 2.51 -20.07
C ALA A 400 -26.10 3.15 -19.38
N PHE A 401 -24.91 3.02 -19.97
CA PHE A 401 -23.63 3.44 -19.37
C PHE A 401 -23.40 4.96 -19.45
N GLY A 402 -24.28 5.73 -18.80
CA GLY A 402 -24.28 7.18 -18.77
C GLY A 402 -25.05 7.71 -17.56
N PRO A 403 -25.56 8.95 -17.59
CA PRO A 403 -26.24 9.55 -16.44
C PRO A 403 -27.71 9.09 -16.35
N VAL A 404 -27.92 7.77 -16.30
CA VAL A 404 -29.23 7.11 -16.38
C VAL A 404 -29.44 6.19 -15.18
N ALA A 405 -30.59 6.31 -14.52
CA ALA A 405 -31.01 5.41 -13.44
C ALA A 405 -32.53 5.24 -13.40
N THR A 406 -33.00 4.12 -12.82
CA THR A 406 -34.42 3.77 -12.73
C THR A 406 -34.87 3.59 -11.29
N ILE A 407 -35.94 4.28 -10.88
CA ILE A 407 -36.62 4.12 -9.60
C ILE A 407 -37.60 2.94 -9.66
N MET A 408 -37.65 2.15 -8.60
CA MET A 408 -38.56 1.00 -8.48
C MET A 408 -39.02 0.77 -7.02
N PRO A 409 -40.29 0.38 -6.82
CA PRO A 409 -40.85 0.16 -5.49
C PRO A 409 -40.54 -1.23 -4.91
N TYR A 410 -40.52 -1.32 -3.57
CA TYR A 410 -40.60 -2.56 -2.80
C TYR A 410 -41.57 -2.41 -1.62
N LYS A 411 -42.13 -3.52 -1.12
CA LYS A 411 -43.09 -3.53 0.00
C LYS A 411 -42.50 -3.85 1.36
N ASN A 412 -41.43 -4.65 1.37
CA ASN A 412 -40.69 -5.04 2.56
C ASN A 412 -39.22 -5.32 2.21
N LEU A 413 -38.36 -5.45 3.23
CA LEU A 413 -36.93 -5.66 3.02
C LEU A 413 -36.59 -6.92 2.20
N ASP A 414 -37.38 -7.99 2.27
CA ASP A 414 -37.14 -9.20 1.48
C ASP A 414 -37.32 -8.92 -0.02
N GLU A 415 -38.35 -8.16 -0.40
CA GLU A 415 -38.53 -7.68 -1.77
C GLU A 415 -37.35 -6.77 -2.21
N ALA A 416 -36.85 -5.89 -1.34
CA ALA A 416 -35.70 -5.04 -1.66
C ALA A 416 -34.43 -5.88 -1.93
N VAL A 417 -34.21 -6.94 -1.14
CA VAL A 417 -33.11 -7.90 -1.34
C VAL A 417 -33.30 -8.67 -2.64
N GLU A 418 -34.51 -9.14 -2.93
CA GLU A 418 -34.81 -9.86 -4.18
C GLU A 418 -34.55 -8.98 -5.39
N LEU A 419 -35.08 -7.74 -5.40
CA LEU A 419 -34.82 -6.76 -6.44
C LEU A 419 -33.32 -6.50 -6.60
N ALA A 420 -32.57 -6.31 -5.51
CA ALA A 420 -31.12 -6.12 -5.59
C ALA A 420 -30.44 -7.29 -6.32
N LYS A 421 -30.84 -8.54 -6.05
CA LYS A 421 -30.32 -9.75 -6.70
C LYS A 421 -30.71 -9.91 -8.17
N LEU A 422 -31.84 -9.34 -8.61
CA LEU A 422 -32.27 -9.42 -10.01
C LEU A 422 -31.29 -8.77 -11.01
N GLY A 423 -30.35 -7.95 -10.54
CA GLY A 423 -29.19 -7.50 -11.34
C GLY A 423 -28.26 -8.63 -11.80
N LYS A 424 -28.46 -9.87 -11.30
CA LYS A 424 -27.71 -11.10 -11.62
C LYS A 424 -26.22 -10.99 -11.32
N GLY A 425 -25.89 -10.35 -10.19
CA GLY A 425 -24.54 -10.10 -9.74
C GLY A 425 -24.04 -8.72 -10.16
N SER A 426 -23.61 -7.92 -9.19
CA SER A 426 -23.22 -6.52 -9.37
C SER A 426 -21.93 -6.21 -8.63
N LEU A 427 -21.22 -5.17 -9.07
CA LEU A 427 -20.00 -4.69 -8.42
C LEU A 427 -20.31 -4.15 -7.02
N VAL A 428 -21.36 -3.33 -6.91
CA VAL A 428 -21.70 -2.68 -5.65
C VAL A 428 -23.22 -2.54 -5.47
N SER A 429 -23.67 -2.58 -4.22
CA SER A 429 -24.93 -1.94 -3.81
C SER A 429 -24.75 -1.02 -2.61
N SER A 430 -25.73 -0.17 -2.35
CA SER A 430 -25.84 0.56 -1.07
C SER A 430 -27.20 0.37 -0.41
N ILE A 431 -27.23 0.56 0.91
CA ILE A 431 -28.44 0.78 1.68
C ILE A 431 -28.28 2.03 2.54
N VAL A 432 -29.30 2.89 2.56
CA VAL A 432 -29.32 4.12 3.36
C VAL A 432 -30.40 4.00 4.43
N THR A 433 -30.00 3.87 5.69
CA THR A 433 -30.86 3.58 6.85
C THR A 433 -30.15 3.98 8.14
N ASN A 434 -30.90 4.34 9.18
CA ASN A 434 -30.37 4.58 10.53
C ASN A 434 -30.61 3.38 11.46
N SER A 435 -31.06 2.24 10.92
CA SER A 435 -31.34 1.03 11.69
C SER A 435 -30.28 -0.04 11.42
N ASP A 436 -29.50 -0.37 12.45
CA ASP A 436 -28.50 -1.45 12.37
C ASP A 436 -29.12 -2.81 12.05
N LYS A 437 -30.37 -3.03 12.44
CA LYS A 437 -31.10 -4.26 12.09
C LYS A 437 -31.38 -4.33 10.60
N ILE A 438 -31.96 -3.26 10.01
CA ILE A 438 -32.23 -3.19 8.57
C ILE A 438 -30.92 -3.33 7.78
N ALA A 439 -29.87 -2.63 8.22
CA ALA A 439 -28.55 -2.70 7.61
C ALA A 439 -27.98 -4.13 7.62
N LYS A 440 -27.97 -4.79 8.78
CA LYS A 440 -27.50 -6.17 8.91
C LYS A 440 -28.30 -7.13 8.03
N ASP A 441 -29.63 -7.05 8.09
CA ASP A 441 -30.51 -7.98 7.40
C ASP A 441 -30.37 -7.81 5.87
N TYR A 442 -30.28 -6.58 5.35
CA TYR A 442 -29.99 -6.35 3.94
C TYR A 442 -28.61 -6.90 3.55
N VAL A 443 -27.56 -6.51 4.28
CA VAL A 443 -26.16 -6.86 3.94
C VAL A 443 -25.99 -8.37 3.87
N VAL A 444 -26.41 -9.11 4.91
CA VAL A 444 -26.23 -10.57 4.98
C VAL A 444 -26.99 -11.26 3.84
N ASN A 445 -28.21 -10.81 3.55
CA ASN A 445 -29.05 -11.47 2.55
C ASN A 445 -28.72 -11.07 1.10
N ALA A 446 -28.11 -9.90 0.86
CA ALA A 446 -27.77 -9.40 -0.48
C ALA A 446 -26.30 -9.63 -0.90
N ALA A 447 -25.37 -9.85 0.05
CA ALA A 447 -23.92 -9.91 -0.22
C ALA A 447 -23.49 -10.99 -1.22
N SER A 448 -24.22 -12.11 -1.32
CA SER A 448 -23.93 -13.17 -2.31
C SER A 448 -23.98 -12.70 -3.78
N HIS A 449 -24.58 -11.54 -4.05
CA HIS A 449 -24.74 -10.97 -5.38
C HIS A 449 -23.97 -9.65 -5.57
N HIS A 450 -23.20 -9.20 -4.58
CA HIS A 450 -22.49 -7.92 -4.64
C HIS A 450 -21.07 -8.07 -4.12
N GLY A 451 -20.06 -7.62 -4.87
CA GLY A 451 -18.68 -7.64 -4.37
C GLY A 451 -18.42 -6.61 -3.28
N ARG A 452 -19.25 -5.55 -3.21
CA ARG A 452 -19.23 -4.54 -2.16
C ARG A 452 -20.64 -4.07 -1.79
N ILE A 453 -20.88 -3.84 -0.49
CA ILE A 453 -22.09 -3.17 -0.01
C ILE A 453 -21.70 -1.97 0.85
N LEU A 454 -22.26 -0.79 0.55
CA LEU A 454 -22.14 0.40 1.37
C LEU A 454 -23.39 0.58 2.25
N VAL A 455 -23.23 0.54 3.56
CA VAL A 455 -24.26 1.02 4.51
C VAL A 455 -23.98 2.49 4.81
N LEU A 456 -24.89 3.39 4.43
CA LEU A 456 -24.75 4.83 4.61
C LEU A 456 -25.77 5.34 5.63
N ASN A 457 -25.31 6.13 6.59
CA ASN A 457 -26.16 6.77 7.60
C ASN A 457 -25.57 8.10 8.06
N ARG A 458 -26.28 8.84 8.92
CA ARG A 458 -25.82 10.13 9.45
C ARG A 458 -24.48 10.08 10.20
N GLU A 459 -24.11 8.94 10.78
CA GLU A 459 -22.90 8.80 11.59
C GLU A 459 -21.64 8.70 10.71
N ASN A 460 -21.73 7.96 9.61
CA ASN A 460 -20.59 7.71 8.73
C ASN A 460 -20.51 8.63 7.49
N ALA A 461 -21.61 9.32 7.13
CA ALA A 461 -21.69 10.10 5.89
C ALA A 461 -20.59 11.16 5.72
N LYS A 462 -20.12 11.78 6.81
CA LYS A 462 -19.06 12.80 6.77
C LYS A 462 -17.68 12.26 6.36
N GLN A 463 -17.46 10.96 6.55
CA GLN A 463 -16.20 10.27 6.27
C GLN A 463 -16.34 9.20 5.18
N SER A 464 -17.58 8.96 4.72
CA SER A 464 -17.85 7.99 3.66
C SER A 464 -17.13 8.36 2.38
N THR A 465 -16.51 7.36 1.76
CA THR A 465 -15.84 7.50 0.47
C THR A 465 -16.82 7.46 -0.70
N GLY A 466 -18.10 7.21 -0.43
CA GLY A 466 -19.17 7.14 -1.41
C GLY A 466 -19.37 5.77 -2.05
N HIS A 467 -20.48 5.62 -2.76
CA HIS A 467 -20.87 4.37 -3.44
C HIS A 467 -19.91 4.03 -4.58
N GLY A 468 -19.59 5.00 -5.44
CA GLY A 468 -18.86 4.77 -6.67
C GLY A 468 -17.33 4.91 -6.58
N SER A 469 -16.75 4.85 -5.38
CA SER A 469 -15.30 5.00 -5.16
C SER A 469 -14.70 3.69 -4.63
N PRO A 470 -14.15 2.82 -5.51
CA PRO A 470 -13.45 1.61 -5.07
C PRO A 470 -12.19 1.97 -4.28
N LEU A 471 -12.01 1.34 -3.12
CA LEU A 471 -10.86 1.60 -2.24
C LEU A 471 -9.80 0.50 -2.39
N PRO A 472 -8.50 0.83 -2.49
CA PRO A 472 -7.43 -0.15 -2.76
C PRO A 472 -7.37 -1.36 -1.82
N GLN A 473 -7.85 -1.20 -0.58
CA GLN A 473 -7.86 -2.24 0.44
C GLN A 473 -9.14 -3.09 0.45
N LEU A 474 -10.18 -2.68 -0.26
CA LEU A 474 -11.45 -3.39 -0.38
C LEU A 474 -11.54 -4.07 -1.74
N VAL A 475 -12.25 -5.20 -1.81
CA VAL A 475 -12.47 -5.92 -3.07
C VAL A 475 -13.25 -5.02 -4.03
N HIS A 476 -12.78 -4.95 -5.27
CA HIS A 476 -13.50 -4.36 -6.41
C HIS A 476 -13.73 -5.47 -7.43
N GLY A 477 -15.00 -5.77 -7.71
CA GLY A 477 -15.38 -6.97 -8.45
C GLY A 477 -16.77 -7.40 -8.06
N GLY A 478 -17.27 -8.50 -8.62
CA GLY A 478 -18.61 -8.97 -8.32
C GLY A 478 -18.98 -10.24 -9.08
N PRO A 479 -19.91 -11.04 -8.57
CA PRO A 479 -20.32 -12.30 -9.19
C PRO A 479 -21.14 -12.06 -10.47
N GLY A 480 -21.39 -13.14 -11.21
CA GLY A 480 -22.38 -13.14 -12.30
C GLY A 480 -22.09 -12.13 -13.40
N ARG A 481 -23.03 -11.19 -13.64
CA ARG A 481 -22.95 -10.20 -14.71
C ARG A 481 -21.71 -9.29 -14.59
N ALA A 482 -21.37 -8.89 -13.37
CA ALA A 482 -20.18 -8.07 -13.09
C ALA A 482 -18.85 -8.76 -13.45
N GLY A 483 -18.88 -10.06 -13.77
CA GLY A 483 -17.81 -10.78 -14.44
C GLY A 483 -17.20 -11.94 -13.64
N GLY A 484 -17.49 -11.99 -12.34
CA GLY A 484 -16.98 -13.02 -11.41
C GLY A 484 -15.53 -12.79 -10.96
N GLY A 485 -14.92 -11.69 -11.39
CA GLY A 485 -13.56 -11.31 -11.02
C GLY A 485 -13.47 -10.58 -9.68
N GLU A 486 -12.24 -10.52 -9.16
CA GLU A 486 -11.85 -9.70 -8.01
C GLU A 486 -10.56 -8.94 -8.36
N GLU A 487 -10.55 -7.66 -8.02
CA GLU A 487 -9.42 -6.73 -8.13
C GLU A 487 -9.25 -6.00 -6.79
N MET A 488 -8.11 -5.33 -6.61
CA MET A 488 -7.80 -4.57 -5.39
C MET A 488 -7.80 -5.47 -4.13
N GLY A 489 -8.59 -5.18 -3.09
CA GLY A 489 -8.71 -6.08 -1.92
C GLY A 489 -7.46 -6.18 -1.03
N GLY A 490 -6.54 -5.20 -1.15
CA GLY A 490 -5.28 -5.16 -0.41
C GLY A 490 -4.37 -6.33 -0.78
N ILE A 491 -4.00 -7.15 0.20
CA ILE A 491 -3.17 -8.35 -0.02
C ILE A 491 -3.85 -9.33 -1.00
N ARG A 492 -5.19 -9.39 -1.03
CA ARG A 492 -5.93 -10.34 -1.88
C ARG A 492 -5.57 -10.16 -3.36
N GLY A 493 -5.60 -8.93 -3.85
CA GLY A 493 -5.26 -8.61 -5.24
C GLY A 493 -3.84 -9.01 -5.61
N ILE A 494 -2.88 -8.79 -4.70
CA ILE A 494 -1.47 -9.15 -4.93
C ILE A 494 -1.34 -10.66 -5.16
N ARG A 495 -2.10 -11.47 -4.41
CA ARG A 495 -2.08 -12.93 -4.51
C ARG A 495 -2.58 -13.45 -5.86
N HIS A 496 -3.39 -12.70 -6.61
CA HIS A 496 -3.85 -13.13 -7.94
C HIS A 496 -2.69 -13.26 -8.96
N TYR A 497 -1.61 -12.51 -8.76
CA TYR A 497 -0.42 -12.50 -9.63
C TYR A 497 0.70 -13.42 -9.10
N MET A 498 0.41 -14.21 -8.06
CA MET A 498 1.35 -15.14 -7.45
C MET A 498 0.85 -16.58 -7.62
N GLN A 499 1.77 -17.53 -7.58
CA GLN A 499 1.46 -18.95 -7.56
C GLN A 499 1.52 -19.46 -6.12
N ARG A 500 0.37 -19.91 -5.62
CA ARG A 500 0.29 -20.63 -4.35
C ARG A 500 0.86 -22.04 -4.52
N CYS A 501 1.75 -22.45 -3.62
CA CYS A 501 2.32 -23.78 -3.59
C CYS A 501 2.32 -24.31 -2.15
N ALA A 502 1.74 -25.49 -1.95
CA ALA A 502 1.87 -26.21 -0.69
C ALA A 502 3.23 -26.93 -0.68
N ILE A 503 4.10 -26.55 0.24
CA ILE A 503 5.37 -27.23 0.48
C ILE A 503 5.23 -28.15 1.68
N GLN A 504 5.87 -29.30 1.63
CA GLN A 504 5.87 -30.30 2.70
C GLN A 504 7.31 -30.68 3.04
N GLY A 505 7.57 -30.96 4.31
CA GLY A 505 8.91 -31.36 4.72
C GLY A 505 9.08 -31.39 6.23
N SER A 506 10.34 -31.49 6.65
CA SER A 506 10.69 -31.38 8.06
C SER A 506 10.53 -29.92 8.53
N PRO A 507 10.22 -29.68 9.82
CA PRO A 507 10.19 -28.32 10.38
C PRO A 507 11.49 -27.54 10.16
N THR A 508 12.64 -28.23 10.15
CA THR A 508 13.94 -27.64 9.86
C THR A 508 14.03 -27.11 8.43
N THR A 509 13.70 -27.94 7.45
CA THR A 509 13.74 -27.54 6.05
C THR A 509 12.72 -26.42 5.77
N LEU A 510 11.50 -26.52 6.33
CA LEU A 510 10.50 -25.47 6.16
C LEU A 510 10.90 -24.16 6.86
N THR A 511 11.67 -24.21 7.95
CA THR A 511 12.24 -22.99 8.56
C THR A 511 13.16 -22.26 7.59
N GLU A 512 14.04 -22.98 6.90
CA GLU A 512 14.95 -22.38 5.90
C GLU A 512 14.19 -21.87 4.67
N ILE A 513 13.18 -22.60 4.19
CA ILE A 513 12.38 -22.16 3.03
C ILE A 513 11.52 -20.94 3.37
N THR A 514 10.89 -20.90 4.54
CA THR A 514 9.96 -19.81 4.89
C THR A 514 10.66 -18.60 5.50
N GLY A 515 11.87 -18.78 6.05
CA GLY A 515 12.49 -17.78 6.93
C GLY A 515 11.71 -17.54 8.22
N ILE A 516 10.84 -18.49 8.60
CA ILE A 516 10.04 -18.46 9.81
C ILE A 516 10.33 -19.76 10.57
N TYR A 517 10.81 -19.64 11.81
CA TYR A 517 11.06 -20.80 12.67
C TYR A 517 9.78 -21.58 12.91
N GLN A 518 9.86 -22.88 12.66
CA GLN A 518 8.81 -23.85 12.93
C GLN A 518 9.12 -24.58 14.24
N ALA A 519 8.10 -24.85 15.06
CA ALA A 519 8.27 -25.68 16.25
C ALA A 519 8.86 -27.06 15.90
N ASN A 520 9.68 -27.64 16.78
CA ASN A 520 10.45 -28.88 16.55
C ASN A 520 11.49 -28.80 15.42
N SER A 521 11.78 -27.61 14.90
CA SER A 521 12.94 -27.38 14.04
C SER A 521 14.24 -27.56 14.85
N LYS A 522 15.36 -27.75 14.14
CA LYS A 522 16.67 -27.80 14.80
C LYS A 522 17.02 -26.38 15.25
N TYR A 523 17.42 -26.25 16.51
CA TYR A 523 17.95 -25.00 17.04
C TYR A 523 19.30 -24.67 16.39
N LYS A 524 19.52 -23.39 16.09
CA LYS A 524 20.84 -22.84 15.74
C LYS A 524 21.39 -22.18 17.00
N GLU A 525 22.24 -22.87 17.75
CA GLU A 525 22.76 -22.34 19.02
C GLU A 525 23.53 -21.03 18.78
N ALA A 526 23.14 -19.96 19.49
CA ALA A 526 23.78 -18.67 19.38
C ALA A 526 25.12 -18.66 20.14
N PRO A 527 26.23 -18.19 19.53
CA PRO A 527 27.53 -18.08 20.22
C PRO A 527 27.49 -17.15 21.42
N GLU A 528 26.71 -16.08 21.33
CA GLU A 528 26.44 -15.14 22.42
C GLU A 528 24.93 -15.05 22.69
N HIS A 529 24.57 -14.32 23.75
CA HIS A 529 23.18 -14.04 24.05
C HIS A 529 22.49 -13.34 22.86
N PRO A 530 21.35 -13.85 22.33
CA PRO A 530 20.73 -13.32 21.11
C PRO A 530 20.38 -11.83 21.13
N PHE A 531 20.06 -11.28 22.31
CA PHE A 531 19.79 -9.83 22.49
C PHE A 531 21.02 -8.91 22.36
N LYS A 532 22.23 -9.46 22.22
CA LYS A 532 23.44 -8.68 21.92
C LYS A 532 23.65 -8.41 20.44
N TYR A 533 22.95 -9.15 19.56
CA TYR A 533 23.11 -9.01 18.12
C TYR A 533 22.28 -7.85 17.58
N HIS A 534 22.79 -7.19 16.54
CA HIS A 534 21.99 -6.24 15.79
C HIS A 534 20.99 -6.98 14.91
N TRP A 535 19.94 -6.29 14.47
CA TRP A 535 18.84 -6.91 13.70
C TRP A 535 19.32 -7.67 12.44
N GLY A 536 20.37 -7.19 11.79
CA GLY A 536 20.95 -7.83 10.59
C GLY A 536 21.58 -9.19 10.86
N ASP A 537 22.20 -9.34 12.04
CA ASP A 537 23.02 -10.51 12.42
C ASP A 537 22.18 -11.65 13.03
N ILE A 538 20.89 -11.40 13.30
CA ILE A 538 19.97 -12.39 13.84
C ILE A 538 19.37 -13.21 12.70
N GLU A 539 19.23 -14.52 12.87
CA GLU A 539 18.64 -15.42 11.88
C GLU A 539 17.49 -16.24 12.46
N PRO A 540 16.44 -16.57 11.67
CA PRO A 540 15.43 -17.54 12.07
C PRO A 540 16.06 -18.85 12.55
N GLY A 541 15.62 -19.32 13.71
CA GLY A 541 16.17 -20.50 14.39
C GLY A 541 17.35 -20.25 15.33
N MET A 542 17.95 -19.05 15.33
CA MET A 542 18.96 -18.65 16.32
C MET A 542 18.36 -18.76 17.73
N SER A 543 18.96 -19.57 18.60
CA SER A 543 18.38 -19.98 19.88
C SER A 543 19.34 -19.85 21.05
N LEU A 544 18.77 -19.57 22.23
CA LEU A 544 19.42 -19.59 23.53
C LEU A 544 18.70 -20.59 24.44
N LYS A 545 19.43 -21.53 25.05
CA LYS A 545 18.98 -22.26 26.25
C LYS A 545 19.36 -21.47 27.50
N THR A 546 18.37 -21.11 28.32
CA THR A 546 18.65 -20.43 29.59
C THR A 546 19.13 -21.42 30.66
N HIS A 547 19.63 -20.88 31.76
CA HIS A 547 19.74 -21.62 33.01
C HIS A 547 18.34 -21.91 33.60
N LYS A 548 18.29 -22.75 34.64
CA LYS A 548 17.06 -23.22 35.30
C LYS A 548 16.67 -22.32 36.47
N ARG A 549 15.36 -22.19 36.75
CA ARG A 549 14.80 -21.56 37.95
C ARG A 549 13.72 -22.45 38.57
N THR A 550 13.81 -22.70 39.87
CA THR A 550 12.76 -23.39 40.63
C THR A 550 11.70 -22.41 41.10
N VAL A 551 10.43 -22.75 40.87
CA VAL A 551 9.28 -21.96 41.32
C VAL A 551 8.90 -22.40 42.73
N THR A 552 8.88 -21.48 43.69
CA THR A 552 8.59 -21.80 45.10
C THR A 552 7.18 -21.34 45.50
N ASP A 553 6.64 -21.85 46.61
CA ASP A 553 5.39 -21.33 47.20
C ASP A 553 5.48 -19.82 47.47
N THR A 554 6.65 -19.34 47.93
CA THR A 554 6.89 -17.92 48.16
C THR A 554 6.79 -17.10 46.88
N ASP A 555 7.29 -17.59 45.74
CA ASP A 555 7.12 -16.91 44.45
C ASP A 555 5.64 -16.78 44.10
N ILE A 556 4.85 -17.85 44.26
CA ILE A 556 3.42 -17.88 43.92
C ILE A 556 2.64 -16.90 44.79
N ILE A 557 2.89 -16.90 46.11
CA ILE A 557 2.22 -15.98 47.04
C ILE A 557 2.66 -14.53 46.82
N ASN A 558 3.95 -14.27 46.62
CA ASN A 558 4.44 -12.93 46.34
C ASN A 558 3.86 -12.38 45.04
N PHE A 559 3.79 -13.21 43.99
CA PHE A 559 3.20 -12.80 42.73
C PHE A 559 1.70 -12.54 42.89
N ALA A 560 0.95 -13.38 43.60
CA ALA A 560 -0.46 -13.13 43.92
C ALA A 560 -0.65 -11.79 44.64
N ASN A 561 0.16 -11.51 45.67
CA ASN A 561 0.09 -10.25 46.41
C ASN A 561 0.47 -9.04 45.54
N LEU A 562 1.45 -9.18 44.65
CA LEU A 562 1.92 -8.11 43.78
C LEU A 562 0.90 -7.78 42.67
N THR A 563 0.35 -8.80 42.01
CA THR A 563 -0.59 -8.63 40.89
C THR A 563 -2.03 -8.53 41.33
N TRP A 564 -2.30 -8.84 42.60
CA TRP A 564 -3.63 -9.02 43.17
C TRP A 564 -4.42 -10.20 42.59
N ASP A 565 -3.77 -11.09 41.84
CA ASP A 565 -4.38 -12.32 41.35
C ASP A 565 -4.38 -13.40 42.43
N HIS A 566 -5.42 -13.37 43.26
CA HIS A 566 -5.65 -14.35 44.31
C HIS A 566 -6.52 -15.53 43.85
N PHE A 567 -6.55 -15.86 42.56
CA PHE A 567 -7.31 -17.00 42.05
C PHE A 567 -7.01 -18.30 42.82
N TYR A 568 -8.06 -19.05 43.15
CA TYR A 568 -7.99 -20.14 44.14
C TYR A 568 -6.96 -21.21 43.80
N ALA A 569 -6.72 -21.49 42.51
CA ALA A 569 -5.72 -22.47 42.08
C ALA A 569 -4.28 -22.14 42.53
N HIS A 570 -4.01 -20.86 42.80
CA HIS A 570 -2.71 -20.36 43.23
C HIS A 570 -2.64 -20.11 44.74
N THR A 571 -3.76 -19.81 45.40
CA THR A 571 -3.79 -19.29 46.76
C THR A 571 -4.47 -20.20 47.77
N ASP A 572 -5.46 -21.00 47.37
CA ASP A 572 -6.26 -21.85 48.24
C ASP A 572 -6.21 -23.33 47.84
N ILE A 573 -5.33 -24.08 48.50
CA ILE A 573 -5.17 -25.53 48.29
C ILE A 573 -6.38 -26.36 48.69
N THR A 574 -7.29 -25.82 49.52
CA THR A 574 -8.48 -26.55 49.97
C THR A 574 -9.58 -26.56 48.91
N SER A 575 -9.53 -25.61 47.96
CA SER A 575 -10.52 -25.45 46.89
C SER A 575 -10.14 -26.14 45.57
N LEU A 576 -9.09 -26.97 45.54
CA LEU A 576 -8.64 -27.65 44.31
C LEU A 576 -9.52 -28.85 43.92
N LYS A 577 -10.35 -29.36 44.85
CA LYS A 577 -11.22 -30.52 44.62
C LYS A 577 -12.26 -30.20 43.52
N GLY A 578 -12.24 -30.96 42.42
CA GLY A 578 -13.12 -30.74 41.26
C GLY A 578 -12.51 -29.83 40.18
N SER A 579 -11.32 -29.29 40.41
CA SER A 579 -10.52 -28.62 39.38
C SER A 579 -9.60 -29.61 38.65
N ILE A 580 -8.93 -29.14 37.60
CA ILE A 580 -7.89 -29.90 36.87
C ILE A 580 -6.53 -29.89 37.58
N PHE A 581 -6.40 -29.17 38.70
CA PHE A 581 -5.12 -28.96 39.37
C PHE A 581 -5.00 -29.85 40.61
N GLU A 582 -3.86 -30.51 40.74
CA GLU A 582 -3.61 -31.46 41.83
C GLU A 582 -3.01 -30.80 43.08
N LYS A 583 -2.29 -29.69 42.88
CA LYS A 583 -1.54 -28.95 43.91
C LYS A 583 -1.60 -27.45 43.60
N ARG A 584 -1.07 -26.64 44.51
CA ARG A 584 -0.90 -25.20 44.28
C ARG A 584 -0.09 -24.99 42.99
N THR A 585 -0.66 -24.27 42.03
CA THR A 585 0.01 -23.99 40.77
C THR A 585 0.55 -22.57 40.75
N ALA A 586 1.61 -22.35 39.99
CA ALA A 586 2.05 -21.01 39.64
C ALA A 586 1.06 -20.33 38.71
N HIS A 587 0.98 -19.00 38.78
CA HIS A 587 0.23 -18.19 37.82
C HIS A 587 0.86 -18.33 36.43
N GLY A 588 0.04 -18.43 35.39
CA GLY A 588 0.54 -18.38 34.01
C GLY A 588 1.37 -17.11 33.76
N TYR A 589 0.89 -15.96 34.24
CA TYR A 589 1.62 -14.69 34.14
C TYR A 589 2.93 -14.67 34.93
N PHE A 590 3.00 -15.38 36.06
CA PHE A 590 4.27 -15.56 36.77
C PHE A 590 5.25 -16.39 35.93
N ILE A 591 4.79 -17.47 35.28
CA ILE A 591 5.64 -18.29 34.39
C ILE A 591 6.23 -17.43 33.26
N LEU A 592 5.42 -16.54 32.65
CA LEU A 592 5.91 -15.60 31.63
C LEU A 592 6.92 -14.59 32.19
N ALA A 593 6.64 -13.99 33.36
CA ALA A 593 7.54 -13.04 34.00
C ALA A 593 8.87 -13.71 34.40
N ALA A 594 8.80 -14.93 34.95
CA ALA A 594 9.96 -15.73 35.30
C ALA A 594 10.75 -16.14 34.05
N ALA A 595 10.08 -16.50 32.96
CA ALA A 595 10.72 -16.77 31.68
C ALA A 595 11.47 -15.54 31.16
N ALA A 596 10.85 -14.35 31.16
CA ALA A 596 11.51 -13.11 30.78
C ALA A 596 12.74 -12.83 31.65
N GLY A 597 12.64 -13.03 32.97
CA GLY A 597 13.80 -12.92 33.87
C GLY A 597 14.96 -13.87 33.53
N LEU A 598 14.69 -14.99 32.85
CA LEU A 598 15.71 -15.96 32.43
C LEU A 598 16.37 -15.62 31.09
N PHE A 599 15.62 -15.08 30.12
CA PHE A 599 16.10 -14.86 28.75
C PHE A 599 16.43 -13.41 28.40
N VAL A 600 16.06 -12.42 29.22
CA VAL A 600 16.34 -11.02 28.93
C VAL A 600 17.79 -10.69 29.32
N TYR A 601 18.53 -10.10 28.38
CA TYR A 601 19.88 -9.61 28.64
C TYR A 601 19.83 -8.31 29.46
N PRO A 602 20.54 -8.21 30.61
CA PRO A 602 20.38 -7.08 31.53
C PRO A 602 21.17 -5.82 31.13
N ASN A 603 22.22 -5.93 30.31
CA ASN A 603 23.05 -4.78 29.94
C ASN A 603 22.55 -4.08 28.68
N LYS A 604 22.90 -2.80 28.50
CA LYS A 604 22.61 -2.04 27.29
C LYS A 604 23.15 -2.78 26.05
N GLY A 605 22.30 -2.89 25.03
CA GLY A 605 22.62 -3.57 23.77
C GLY A 605 21.70 -3.10 22.63
N PRO A 606 21.68 -3.81 21.49
CA PRO A 606 20.88 -3.40 20.33
C PRO A 606 19.37 -3.51 20.53
N VAL A 607 18.89 -4.25 21.54
CA VAL A 607 17.47 -4.29 21.88
C VAL A 607 17.05 -2.93 22.44
N ALA A 608 16.20 -2.23 21.69
CA ALA A 608 15.66 -0.93 22.09
C ALA A 608 14.44 -1.07 23.00
N ALA A 609 13.54 -2.00 22.68
CA ALA A 609 12.33 -2.23 23.46
C ALA A 609 11.80 -3.66 23.26
N ASN A 610 11.36 -4.30 24.35
CA ASN A 610 10.49 -5.46 24.28
C ASN A 610 9.06 -4.98 24.55
N TYR A 611 8.25 -4.81 23.51
CA TYR A 611 7.04 -3.98 23.58
C TYR A 611 5.74 -4.73 23.28
N GLY A 612 5.82 -6.00 22.88
CA GLY A 612 4.63 -6.74 22.47
C GLY A 612 4.71 -8.24 22.74
N LEU A 613 3.53 -8.83 22.87
CA LEU A 613 3.30 -10.26 23.01
C LEU A 613 2.10 -10.61 22.11
N GLU A 614 2.31 -11.49 21.12
CA GLU A 614 1.26 -11.84 20.13
C GLU A 614 0.47 -13.08 20.54
N GLU A 615 1.18 -14.13 20.93
CA GLU A 615 0.60 -15.42 21.26
C GLU A 615 1.15 -15.86 22.62
N CYS A 616 0.30 -16.43 23.46
CA CYS A 616 0.72 -17.15 24.65
C CYS A 616 -0.25 -18.29 24.94
N ARG A 617 0.30 -19.47 25.23
CA ARG A 617 -0.47 -20.65 25.66
C ARG A 617 0.23 -21.34 26.81
N PHE A 618 -0.54 -21.69 27.84
CA PHE A 618 -0.09 -22.55 28.95
C PHE A 618 -0.61 -23.96 28.68
N LEU A 619 0.31 -24.88 28.40
CA LEU A 619 0.00 -26.24 27.98
C LEU A 619 -0.11 -27.19 29.17
N LYS A 620 0.68 -26.93 30.22
CA LYS A 620 0.75 -27.74 31.44
C LYS A 620 0.88 -26.81 32.66
N PRO A 621 0.23 -27.13 33.79
CA PRO A 621 0.48 -26.40 35.04
C PRO A 621 1.92 -26.60 35.50
N ILE A 622 2.52 -25.53 36.00
CA ILE A 622 3.75 -25.58 36.79
C ILE A 622 3.33 -25.51 38.25
N TYR A 623 3.70 -26.52 39.02
CA TYR A 623 3.40 -26.60 40.45
C TYR A 623 4.51 -25.98 41.29
N HIS A 624 4.22 -25.72 42.56
CA HIS A 624 5.26 -25.38 43.52
C HIS A 624 6.37 -26.46 43.53
N ASN A 625 7.62 -26.01 43.64
CA ASN A 625 8.87 -26.78 43.52
C ASN A 625 9.21 -27.35 42.14
N ASP A 626 8.42 -27.06 41.10
CA ASP A 626 8.83 -27.38 39.74
C ASP A 626 9.94 -26.43 39.27
N THR A 627 10.89 -26.98 38.51
CA THR A 627 11.96 -26.22 37.88
C THR A 627 11.67 -25.99 36.42
N ILE A 628 11.81 -24.75 35.96
CA ILE A 628 11.64 -24.35 34.56
C ILE A 628 12.94 -23.88 33.94
N TYR A 629 13.07 -24.05 32.62
CA TYR A 629 14.04 -23.31 31.79
C TYR A 629 13.36 -22.84 30.51
N VAL A 630 14.02 -21.94 29.78
CA VAL A 630 13.48 -21.37 28.54
C VAL A 630 14.40 -21.66 27.36
N ARG A 631 13.80 -21.93 26.21
CA ARG A 631 14.43 -21.74 24.90
C ARG A 631 13.87 -20.47 24.26
N LEU A 632 14.75 -19.49 24.04
CA LEU A 632 14.42 -18.27 23.30
C LEU A 632 14.97 -18.41 21.89
N THR A 633 14.10 -18.46 20.89
CA THR A 633 14.49 -18.70 19.49
C THR A 633 13.96 -17.60 18.59
N CYS A 634 14.79 -17.07 17.69
CA CYS A 634 14.33 -16.09 16.71
C CYS A 634 13.30 -16.75 15.78
N LYS A 635 12.04 -16.31 15.86
CA LYS A 635 10.94 -16.83 15.04
C LYS A 635 10.98 -16.23 13.65
N GLN A 636 11.01 -14.91 13.57
CA GLN A 636 10.92 -14.19 12.31
C GLN A 636 11.48 -12.78 12.47
N LYS A 637 12.10 -12.25 11.43
CA LYS A 637 12.46 -10.83 11.33
C LYS A 637 11.42 -10.08 10.50
N VAL A 638 11.00 -8.92 10.97
CA VAL A 638 10.07 -8.02 10.27
C VAL A 638 10.75 -6.67 10.06
N GLU A 639 10.72 -6.22 8.82
CA GLU A 639 11.29 -4.93 8.42
C GLU A 639 10.45 -3.79 9.02
N ARG A 640 11.12 -2.74 9.52
CA ARG A 640 10.48 -1.53 10.04
C ARG A 640 11.09 -0.31 9.37
N ASP A 641 10.23 0.57 8.87
CA ASP A 641 10.63 1.93 8.49
C ASP A 641 10.93 2.72 9.76
N SER A 642 12.06 3.42 9.80
CA SER A 642 12.36 4.40 10.84
C SER A 642 12.11 5.81 10.30
N ARG A 643 11.56 6.69 11.14
CA ARG A 643 11.27 8.10 10.84
C ARG A 643 11.54 8.94 12.07
N GLY A 644 11.76 10.24 11.87
CA GLY A 644 12.04 11.18 12.94
C GLY A 644 13.34 10.84 13.67
N GLU A 645 13.36 11.09 14.97
CA GLU A 645 14.55 11.01 15.82
C GLU A 645 14.71 9.63 16.45
N GLU A 646 14.54 8.58 15.64
CA GLU A 646 14.71 7.19 16.05
C GLU A 646 15.84 6.54 15.25
N LEU A 647 16.74 5.83 15.96
CA LEU A 647 17.74 5.01 15.31
C LEU A 647 17.08 3.89 14.46
N PRO A 648 17.62 3.61 13.26
CA PRO A 648 17.14 2.55 12.40
C PRO A 648 17.04 1.22 13.14
N SER A 649 15.85 0.62 13.10
CA SER A 649 15.54 -0.63 13.79
C SER A 649 14.67 -1.53 12.92
N GLY A 650 14.62 -2.80 13.30
CA GLY A 650 13.65 -3.77 12.80
C GLY A 650 13.00 -4.50 13.97
N ILE A 651 11.96 -5.27 13.69
CA ILE A 651 11.29 -6.09 14.71
C ILE A 651 11.83 -7.52 14.59
N VAL A 652 12.13 -8.14 15.72
CA VAL A 652 12.39 -9.58 15.83
C VAL A 652 11.27 -10.19 16.65
N LYS A 653 10.57 -11.14 16.05
CA LYS A 653 9.64 -12.01 16.77
C LYS A 653 10.46 -13.13 17.39
N TRP A 654 10.40 -13.30 18.70
CA TRP A 654 11.05 -14.43 19.38
C TRP A 654 10.01 -15.43 19.85
N PHE A 655 10.23 -16.70 19.51
CA PHE A 655 9.48 -17.82 20.04
C PHE A 655 10.10 -18.26 21.36
N VAL A 656 9.31 -18.18 22.42
CA VAL A 656 9.66 -18.54 23.79
C VAL A 656 9.03 -19.88 24.08
N GLU A 657 9.85 -20.89 24.37
CA GLU A 657 9.40 -22.21 24.81
C GLU A 657 9.84 -22.40 26.25
N VAL A 658 8.89 -22.59 27.17
CA VAL A 658 9.15 -22.86 28.59
C VAL A 658 9.01 -24.35 28.82
N PHE A 659 10.07 -24.98 29.31
CA PHE A 659 10.13 -26.41 29.61
C PHE A 659 10.26 -26.63 31.11
N ASP A 660 9.71 -27.74 31.59
CA ASP A 660 9.92 -28.21 32.96
C ASP A 660 11.21 -29.03 33.10
N ASN A 661 11.41 -29.64 34.27
CA ASN A 661 12.62 -30.43 34.56
C ASN A 661 12.69 -31.76 33.80
N ASN A 662 11.59 -32.23 33.22
CA ASN A 662 11.50 -33.45 32.42
C ASN A 662 11.60 -33.15 30.91
N ASP A 663 12.00 -31.93 30.54
CA ASP A 663 12.02 -31.42 29.17
C ASP A 663 10.61 -31.44 28.50
N GLU A 664 9.54 -31.41 29.30
CA GLU A 664 8.17 -31.28 28.80
C GLU A 664 7.80 -29.80 28.61
N LEU A 665 7.15 -29.50 27.49
CA LEU A 665 6.76 -28.12 27.14
C LEU A 665 5.57 -27.67 28.00
N ALA A 666 5.81 -26.67 28.86
CA ALA A 666 4.81 -26.14 29.78
C ALA A 666 4.09 -24.90 29.25
N ALA A 667 4.80 -24.02 28.55
CA ALA A 667 4.22 -22.82 27.96
C ALA A 667 4.95 -22.39 26.69
N VAL A 668 4.23 -21.70 25.81
CA VAL A 668 4.81 -21.03 24.63
C VAL A 668 4.36 -19.58 24.56
N ALA A 669 5.22 -18.72 24.04
CA ALA A 669 4.84 -17.36 23.70
C ALA A 669 5.60 -16.82 22.48
N THR A 670 5.04 -15.81 21.81
CA THR A 670 5.76 -15.01 20.80
C THR A 670 5.90 -13.58 21.30
N ILE A 671 7.13 -13.12 21.56
CA ILE A 671 7.42 -11.74 21.98
C ILE A 671 7.94 -10.90 20.81
N LEU A 672 7.63 -9.61 20.84
CA LEU A 672 8.02 -8.62 19.83
C LEU A 672 9.07 -7.69 20.40
N THR A 673 10.26 -7.74 19.81
CA THR A 673 11.39 -6.95 20.24
C THR A 673 11.84 -6.02 19.11
N MET A 674 11.93 -4.73 19.40
CA MET A 674 12.56 -3.75 18.53
C MET A 674 14.07 -3.82 18.72
N VAL A 675 14.78 -4.13 17.64
CA VAL A 675 16.23 -4.31 17.63
C VAL A 675 16.85 -3.31 16.65
N GLN A 676 17.85 -2.57 17.10
CA GLN A 676 18.59 -1.62 16.29
C GLN A 676 19.33 -2.34 15.15
N LYS A 677 19.34 -1.70 13.98
CA LYS A 677 20.16 -2.10 12.85
C LYS A 677 21.57 -1.60 13.09
N LYS A 678 22.56 -2.33 12.58
CA LYS A 678 23.95 -1.90 12.65
C LYS A 678 24.14 -0.62 11.83
N SER A 679 24.80 0.38 12.41
CA SER A 679 25.21 1.57 11.68
C SER A 679 26.18 1.17 10.55
N PRO A 680 25.99 1.65 9.30
CA PRO A 680 26.94 1.44 8.23
C PRO A 680 28.19 2.32 8.38
N PHE A 681 28.14 3.32 9.27
CA PHE A 681 29.24 4.24 9.50
C PHE A 681 30.24 3.65 10.50
N VAL A 682 31.51 3.78 10.16
CA VAL A 682 32.63 3.39 11.02
C VAL A 682 32.66 4.31 12.23
N GLN A 683 32.68 3.73 13.43
CA GLN A 683 32.80 4.51 14.67
C GLN A 683 34.23 4.99 14.81
N ILE A 684 34.42 6.32 14.78
CA ILE A 684 35.73 6.97 14.91
C ILE A 684 35.70 7.78 16.20
N SER A 685 36.71 7.55 17.04
CA SER A 685 36.85 8.14 18.37
C SER A 685 38.32 8.43 18.66
N ASN A 686 38.60 9.05 19.81
CA ASN A 686 39.97 9.23 20.29
C ASN A 686 40.80 7.94 20.32
N SER A 687 40.18 6.77 20.48
CA SER A 687 40.90 5.50 20.60
C SER A 687 41.43 4.93 19.28
N ASN A 688 40.87 5.34 18.13
CA ASN A 688 41.20 4.76 16.83
C ASN A 688 41.40 5.80 15.71
N ILE A 689 41.24 7.09 15.98
CA ILE A 689 41.38 8.14 14.97
C ILE A 689 42.78 8.16 14.33
N ASP A 690 43.81 7.77 15.08
CA ASP A 690 45.21 7.74 14.62
C ASP A 690 45.43 6.76 13.46
N ASP A 691 44.68 5.65 13.45
CA ASP A 691 44.73 4.64 12.37
C ASP A 691 44.27 5.23 11.03
N TYR A 692 43.43 6.28 11.07
CA TYR A 692 42.95 6.98 9.87
C TYR A 692 43.81 8.19 9.52
N LEU A 693 44.24 8.98 10.52
CA LEU A 693 45.07 10.16 10.30
C LEU A 693 46.45 9.82 9.74
N THR A 694 47.02 8.67 10.10
CA THR A 694 48.31 8.20 9.55
C THR A 694 48.25 7.89 8.05
N LYS A 695 47.07 7.55 7.51
CA LYS A 695 46.86 7.35 6.06
C LYS A 695 46.84 8.66 5.29
N LEU A 696 46.58 9.80 5.94
CA LEU A 696 46.49 11.12 5.32
C LEU A 696 47.86 11.77 5.12
N THR A 697 48.12 12.21 3.88
CA THR A 697 49.34 12.92 3.48
C THR A 697 48.98 14.21 2.73
N VAL A 698 49.90 15.18 2.68
CA VAL A 698 49.68 16.50 2.04
C VAL A 698 49.26 16.37 0.57
N ASN A 699 49.70 15.31 -0.12
CA ASN A 699 49.43 15.09 -1.53
C ASN A 699 48.13 14.31 -1.81
N HIS A 700 47.36 13.93 -0.78
CA HIS A 700 46.09 13.25 -0.98
C HIS A 700 45.11 14.14 -1.73
N LYS A 701 44.49 13.60 -2.79
CA LYS A 701 43.45 14.27 -3.56
C LYS A 701 42.08 13.80 -3.10
N ALA A 702 41.17 14.75 -2.95
CA ALA A 702 39.77 14.46 -2.70
C ALA A 702 39.14 13.81 -3.95
N ASN A 703 38.36 12.74 -3.74
CA ASN A 703 37.53 12.09 -4.74
C ASN A 703 36.39 13.00 -5.22
N TRP A 704 35.95 13.95 -4.39
CA TRP A 704 34.98 15.00 -4.72
C TRP A 704 35.21 16.26 -3.88
N GLY A 705 34.65 17.40 -4.28
CA GLY A 705 34.86 18.68 -3.59
C GLY A 705 36.25 19.28 -3.81
N THR A 706 36.55 20.38 -3.12
CA THR A 706 37.76 21.19 -3.33
C THR A 706 38.72 21.22 -2.14
N MET A 707 38.33 20.68 -0.99
CA MET A 707 39.15 20.69 0.23
C MET A 707 40.47 19.94 0.04
N THR A 708 41.56 20.48 0.61
CA THR A 708 42.79 19.72 0.80
C THR A 708 42.69 18.88 2.09
N PRO A 709 43.58 17.89 2.29
CA PRO A 709 43.71 17.16 3.56
C PRO A 709 43.68 18.06 4.80
N GLN A 710 44.41 19.17 4.77
CA GLN A 710 44.51 20.08 5.90
C GLN A 710 43.20 20.84 6.14
N HIS A 711 42.58 21.38 5.07
CA HIS A 711 41.28 22.06 5.19
C HIS A 711 40.21 21.16 5.80
N MET A 712 40.21 19.87 5.45
CA MET A 712 39.26 18.90 5.98
C MET A 712 39.48 18.66 7.49
N LEU A 713 40.72 18.50 7.96
CA LEU A 713 41.01 18.34 9.39
C LEU A 713 40.67 19.59 10.20
N GLU A 714 41.00 20.77 9.69
CA GLU A 714 40.69 22.05 10.37
C GLU A 714 39.19 22.33 10.41
N HIS A 715 38.45 21.97 9.36
CA HIS A 715 36.98 22.02 9.34
C HIS A 715 36.37 21.13 10.42
N PHE A 716 36.90 19.93 10.63
CA PHE A 716 36.46 19.05 11.71
C PHE A 716 36.80 19.56 13.09
N GLU A 717 38.03 20.05 13.27
CA GLU A 717 38.45 20.65 14.54
C GLU A 717 37.47 21.77 14.93
N LYS A 718 37.19 22.67 13.98
CA LYS A 718 36.25 23.76 14.18
C LYS A 718 34.85 23.25 14.54
N THR A 719 34.38 22.18 13.88
CA THR A 719 33.09 21.54 14.18
C THR A 719 33.04 20.98 15.60
N LEU A 720 34.11 20.32 16.06
CA LEU A 720 34.20 19.81 17.44
C LEU A 720 34.18 20.97 18.46
N ARG A 721 34.90 22.06 18.18
CA ARG A 721 34.89 23.26 19.04
C ARG A 721 33.51 23.94 19.09
N TYR A 722 32.78 23.98 17.97
CA TYR A 722 31.37 24.40 17.97
C TYR A 722 30.54 23.51 18.91
N SER A 723 30.67 22.19 18.78
CA SER A 723 29.88 21.24 19.59
C SER A 723 30.19 21.30 21.09
N SER A 724 31.43 21.63 21.47
CA SER A 724 31.89 21.76 22.87
C SER A 724 31.64 23.15 23.47
N GLY A 725 30.81 23.98 22.83
CA GLY A 725 30.37 25.27 23.38
C GLY A 725 31.37 26.41 23.25
N GLU A 726 32.54 26.20 22.63
CA GLU A 726 33.59 27.23 22.48
C GLU A 726 33.14 28.36 21.54
N PHE A 727 32.43 27.99 20.47
CA PHE A 727 31.84 28.93 19.52
C PHE A 727 30.32 28.72 19.51
N GLN A 728 29.54 29.67 20.04
CA GLN A 728 28.07 29.58 20.16
C GLN A 728 27.33 30.87 19.76
N ASP A 729 28.08 31.92 19.43
CA ASP A 729 27.54 33.20 18.99
C ASP A 729 27.27 33.20 17.48
N PHE A 730 26.20 32.50 17.09
CA PHE A 730 25.67 32.50 15.73
C PHE A 730 24.16 32.15 15.73
N GLU A 731 23.51 32.46 14.61
CA GLU A 731 22.11 32.13 14.35
C GLU A 731 21.96 30.76 13.66
N ILE A 732 20.86 30.08 13.96
CA ILE A 732 20.50 28.83 13.28
C ILE A 732 19.93 29.21 11.91
N ALA A 733 20.55 28.70 10.84
CA ALA A 733 20.19 29.05 9.47
C ALA A 733 18.93 28.34 8.96
N THR A 734 18.55 27.23 9.60
CA THR A 734 17.40 26.42 9.18
C THR A 734 16.10 26.93 9.84
N PRO A 735 15.02 27.17 9.07
CA PRO A 735 13.72 27.53 9.65
C PRO A 735 13.15 26.42 10.54
N GLU A 736 12.49 26.79 11.64
CA GLU A 736 11.97 25.84 12.64
C GLU A 736 11.02 24.79 12.04
N GLU A 737 10.18 25.18 11.08
CA GLU A 737 9.25 24.30 10.36
C GLU A 737 9.93 23.13 9.62
N ASN A 738 11.24 23.25 9.35
CA ASN A 738 12.01 22.20 8.67
C ASN A 738 12.85 21.35 9.63
N PHE A 739 12.91 21.67 10.93
CA PHE A 739 13.78 20.97 11.89
C PHE A 739 13.53 19.47 11.93
N GLU A 740 12.27 19.03 12.01
CA GLU A 740 11.94 17.60 12.06
C GLU A 740 12.59 16.82 10.90
N LYS A 741 12.45 17.35 9.69
CA LYS A 741 12.99 16.73 8.47
C LYS A 741 14.52 16.70 8.44
N TRP A 742 15.18 17.78 8.87
CA TRP A 742 16.63 17.84 8.88
C TRP A 742 17.22 17.01 10.02
N ARG A 743 16.63 17.05 11.21
CA ARG A 743 17.07 16.24 12.35
C ARG A 743 16.93 14.75 12.08
N GLU A 744 15.89 14.30 11.39
CA GLU A 744 15.78 12.90 10.91
C GLU A 744 17.03 12.45 10.11
N THR A 745 17.70 13.36 9.41
CA THR A 745 18.93 13.05 8.67
C THR A 745 20.13 12.75 9.56
N ILE A 746 20.12 13.11 10.84
CA ILE A 746 21.14 12.73 11.82
C ILE A 746 20.93 11.29 12.29
N PHE A 747 19.69 10.87 12.50
CA PHE A 747 19.35 9.57 13.07
C PHE A 747 19.37 8.42 12.05
N ASN A 748 19.03 8.69 10.78
CA ASN A 748 18.92 7.61 9.78
C ASN A 748 20.29 7.01 9.36
N HIS A 749 20.32 5.95 8.55
CA HIS A 749 21.58 5.35 8.05
C HIS A 749 21.98 5.83 6.65
N ARG A 750 21.53 7.02 6.21
CA ARG A 750 21.90 7.59 4.90
C ARG A 750 23.17 8.42 5.04
N ALA A 751 24.10 8.25 4.11
CA ALA A 751 25.29 9.08 4.02
C ALA A 751 24.90 10.55 3.76
N MET A 752 25.75 11.47 4.21
CA MET A 752 25.60 12.88 3.88
C MET A 752 25.74 13.11 2.37
N PRO A 753 24.94 14.03 1.79
CA PRO A 753 25.01 14.33 0.37
C PRO A 753 26.37 14.91 -0.03
N ILE A 754 26.90 14.48 -1.17
CA ILE A 754 28.12 15.06 -1.76
C ILE A 754 27.85 16.45 -2.33
N ASN A 755 28.85 17.33 -2.26
CA ASN A 755 28.82 18.70 -2.80
C ASN A 755 27.68 19.58 -2.24
N HIS A 756 27.20 19.29 -1.03
CA HIS A 756 26.25 20.14 -0.34
C HIS A 756 26.93 21.42 0.14
N LYS A 757 26.35 22.58 -0.17
CA LYS A 757 26.85 23.88 0.31
C LYS A 757 26.33 24.15 1.71
N HIS A 758 27.23 24.12 2.69
CA HIS A 758 26.90 24.46 4.08
C HIS A 758 26.55 25.97 4.20
N PRO A 759 25.56 26.37 5.02
CA PRO A 759 25.11 27.77 5.11
C PRO A 759 26.19 28.78 5.50
N LEU A 760 27.20 28.36 6.27
CA LEU A 760 28.34 29.20 6.68
C LEU A 760 29.56 29.11 5.76
N MET A 761 29.48 28.40 4.63
CA MET A 761 30.62 28.26 3.71
C MET A 761 30.84 29.58 2.94
N LYS A 762 32.10 30.02 2.79
CA LYS A 762 32.46 31.15 1.89
C LYS A 762 31.83 30.97 0.49
N GLN A 763 31.35 32.08 -0.10
CA GLN A 763 30.72 32.06 -1.43
C GLN A 763 31.72 31.67 -2.53
N ASP A 764 32.98 32.09 -2.40
CA ASP A 764 34.08 31.82 -3.33
C ASP A 764 35.36 31.44 -2.56
N GLY A 765 35.95 30.28 -2.90
CA GLY A 765 37.21 29.80 -2.31
C GLY A 765 37.07 28.90 -1.08
N LEU A 766 38.21 28.39 -0.59
CA LEU A 766 38.28 27.63 0.66
C LEU A 766 38.44 28.59 1.85
N GLU A 767 38.13 28.10 3.05
CA GLU A 767 38.48 28.79 4.29
C GLU A 767 39.99 28.97 4.42
N ASP A 768 40.42 30.04 5.07
CA ASP A 768 41.85 30.25 5.32
C ASP A 768 42.34 29.21 6.33
N LEU A 769 43.50 28.60 6.06
CA LEU A 769 44.10 27.62 6.97
C LEU A 769 44.58 28.31 8.26
N ALA A 770 44.14 27.78 9.39
CA ALA A 770 44.48 28.25 10.73
C ALA A 770 45.84 27.71 11.21
N HIS A 771 46.29 26.56 10.68
CA HIS A 771 47.54 25.92 11.10
C HIS A 771 48.62 25.99 10.03
N PRO A 772 49.91 25.93 10.41
CA PRO A 772 51.01 26.05 9.45
C PRO A 772 51.16 24.84 8.52
N ASP A 773 50.75 23.64 8.96
CA ASP A 773 50.89 22.40 8.19
C ASP A 773 49.88 21.31 8.63
N LEU A 774 49.85 20.22 7.85
CA LEU A 774 48.96 19.08 8.06
C LEU A 774 49.20 18.35 9.39
N GLU A 775 50.45 18.26 9.85
CA GLU A 775 50.76 17.56 11.11
C GLU A 775 50.29 18.36 12.33
N SER A 776 50.42 19.68 12.28
CA SER A 776 49.85 20.60 13.26
C SER A 776 48.31 20.49 13.30
N ALA A 777 47.66 20.41 12.13
CA ALA A 777 46.21 20.21 12.04
C ALA A 777 45.77 18.84 12.61
N LYS A 778 46.53 17.76 12.38
CA LYS A 778 46.26 16.44 13.01
C LYS A 778 46.32 16.53 14.52
N GLN A 779 47.33 17.18 15.09
CA GLN A 779 47.49 17.32 16.54
C GLN A 779 46.33 18.12 17.15
N LYS A 780 45.96 19.23 16.52
CA LYS A 780 44.88 20.11 17.00
C LYS A 780 43.50 19.47 16.93
N LEU A 781 43.24 18.65 15.90
CA LEU A 781 42.03 17.84 15.83
C LEU A 781 41.91 16.88 17.02
N LYS A 782 43.00 16.19 17.41
CA LYS A 782 42.99 15.28 18.58
C LYS A 782 42.72 16.03 19.88
N GLU A 783 43.32 17.21 20.05
CA GLU A 783 43.04 18.08 21.20
C GLU A 783 41.56 18.47 21.26
N ALA A 784 40.96 18.83 20.13
CA ALA A 784 39.53 19.17 20.06
C ALA A 784 38.62 17.98 20.41
N PHE A 785 38.95 16.75 20.00
CA PHE A 785 38.20 15.56 20.43
C PHE A 785 38.29 15.33 21.94
N HIS A 786 39.47 15.53 22.54
CA HIS A 786 39.62 15.41 24.00
C HIS A 786 38.78 16.46 24.74
N GLN A 787 38.82 17.71 24.27
CA GLN A 787 38.02 18.81 24.82
C GLN A 787 36.52 18.54 24.68
N TYR A 788 36.07 18.02 23.54
CA TYR A 788 34.67 17.64 23.31
C TYR A 788 34.19 16.58 24.31
N GLU A 789 34.95 15.51 24.51
CA GLU A 789 34.61 14.46 25.47
C GLU A 789 34.59 14.98 26.92
N GLN A 790 35.57 15.81 27.28
CA GLN A 790 35.63 16.42 28.61
C GLN A 790 34.45 17.37 28.87
N PHE A 791 34.12 18.23 27.90
CA PHE A 791 33.04 19.21 28.04
C PHE A 791 31.70 18.55 28.38
N PHE A 792 31.29 17.52 27.63
CA PHE A 792 30.02 16.83 27.91
C PHE A 792 30.10 15.86 29.10
N LYS A 793 31.29 15.41 29.49
CA LYS A 793 31.46 14.71 30.76
C LYS A 793 31.20 15.62 31.95
N GLU A 794 31.65 16.88 31.87
CA GLU A 794 31.41 17.91 32.88
C GLU A 794 30.00 18.48 32.80
N ASN A 795 29.35 18.43 31.62
CA ASN A 795 28.04 19.02 31.35
C ASN A 795 27.10 18.02 30.63
N PRO A 796 26.62 16.96 31.29
CA PRO A 796 25.92 15.85 30.62
C PRO A 796 24.57 16.24 30.00
N GLU A 797 23.88 17.24 30.54
CA GLU A 797 22.55 17.67 30.10
C GLU A 797 22.58 18.92 29.20
N VAL A 798 23.78 19.43 28.87
CA VAL A 798 23.89 20.65 28.07
C VAL A 798 23.50 20.39 26.62
N ARG A 799 22.87 21.38 26.00
CA ARG A 799 22.64 21.42 24.55
C ARG A 799 23.35 22.62 23.95
N THR A 800 24.03 22.40 22.83
CA THR A 800 24.75 23.44 22.09
C THR A 800 24.15 23.64 20.71
N LYS A 801 24.27 24.85 20.16
CA LYS A 801 23.72 25.19 18.83
C LYS A 801 24.49 24.49 17.73
N ASN A 802 23.74 24.00 16.75
CA ASN A 802 24.19 23.63 15.42
C ASN A 802 23.46 24.49 14.38
N VAL A 803 24.20 24.96 13.38
CA VAL A 803 23.70 25.89 12.35
C VAL A 803 22.52 25.31 11.56
N VAL A 804 22.52 24.00 11.31
CA VAL A 804 21.52 23.32 10.48
C VAL A 804 20.46 22.62 11.34
N PHE A 805 20.89 21.97 12.42
CA PHE A 805 20.03 21.05 13.16
C PHE A 805 19.45 21.64 14.46
N GLY A 806 19.75 22.90 14.77
CA GLY A 806 19.26 23.58 15.97
C GLY A 806 20.03 23.17 17.22
N MET A 807 19.36 23.13 18.37
CA MET A 807 20.00 22.72 19.63
C MET A 807 20.25 21.21 19.65
N MET A 808 21.45 20.79 20.03
CA MET A 808 21.85 19.39 20.03
C MET A 808 22.49 18.98 21.35
N ASP A 809 22.14 17.79 21.85
CA ASP A 809 22.81 17.14 22.99
C ASP A 809 24.04 16.32 22.53
N LYS A 810 24.78 15.70 23.48
CA LYS A 810 25.94 14.87 23.14
C LYS A 810 25.58 13.73 22.19
N PHE A 811 24.47 13.05 22.43
CA PHE A 811 24.11 11.88 21.62
C PHE A 811 23.89 12.26 20.16
N GLU A 812 23.20 13.38 19.94
CA GLU A 812 22.94 13.91 18.61
C GLU A 812 24.24 14.40 17.93
N TRP A 813 25.14 15.04 18.69
CA TRP A 813 26.46 15.42 18.19
C TRP A 813 27.32 14.20 17.83
N ASP A 814 27.30 13.15 18.64
CA ASP A 814 28.03 11.90 18.37
C ASP A 814 27.55 11.24 17.06
N LEU A 815 26.23 11.21 16.83
CA LEU A 815 25.66 10.73 15.57
C LEU A 815 26.07 11.59 14.38
N LEU A 816 26.03 12.92 14.54
CA LEU A 816 26.43 13.85 13.49
C LEU A 816 27.93 13.73 13.17
N HIS A 817 28.79 13.73 14.18
CA HIS A 817 30.24 13.58 14.03
C HIS A 817 30.60 12.26 13.35
N THR A 818 29.97 11.16 13.74
CA THR A 818 30.17 9.86 13.09
C THR A 818 29.91 9.97 11.58
N LYS A 819 28.76 10.53 11.19
CA LYS A 819 28.41 10.71 9.77
C LYS A 819 29.34 11.67 9.04
N HIS A 820 29.67 12.77 9.70
CA HIS A 820 30.47 13.84 9.14
C HIS A 820 31.90 13.33 8.87
N LEU A 821 32.54 12.67 9.85
CA LEU A 821 33.84 12.01 9.70
C LEU A 821 33.81 10.99 8.58
N ASN A 822 32.80 10.11 8.55
CA ASN A 822 32.69 9.12 7.48
C ASN A 822 32.53 9.76 6.10
N HIS A 823 31.80 10.88 5.99
CA HIS A 823 31.66 11.60 4.73
C HIS A 823 33.01 12.08 4.19
N HIS A 824 33.78 12.79 4.99
CA HIS A 824 35.07 13.33 4.55
C HIS A 824 36.16 12.26 4.48
N PHE A 825 36.14 11.23 5.32
CA PHE A 825 37.13 10.16 5.19
C PHE A 825 36.88 9.34 3.91
N ASN A 826 35.62 9.14 3.49
CA ASN A 826 35.33 8.62 2.15
C ASN A 826 35.73 9.61 1.05
N GLN A 827 35.60 10.93 1.28
CA GLN A 827 36.05 11.98 0.35
C GLN A 827 37.53 11.82 -0.01
N PHE A 828 38.36 11.36 0.92
CA PHE A 828 39.78 11.12 0.68
C PHE A 828 40.15 9.64 0.51
N GLY A 829 39.17 8.73 0.43
CA GLY A 829 39.39 7.30 0.20
C GLY A 829 40.16 6.58 1.32
N ILE A 830 40.01 7.02 2.57
CA ILE A 830 40.78 6.50 3.72
C ILE A 830 40.00 5.49 4.60
N LEU A 831 38.69 5.33 4.38
CA LEU A 831 37.84 4.35 5.06
C LEU A 831 37.93 2.94 4.47
#